data_AF-A0A7S4T1X0-F1
#
_entry.id   AF-A0A7S4T1X0-F1
#
_cell.length_a   1.000
_cell.length_b   1.000
_cell.length_c   1.000
_cell.angle_alpha   90.00
_cell.angle_beta   90.00
_cell.angle_gamma   90.00
#
_symmetry.space_group_name_H-M   'P 1'
#
loop_
_entity.id
_entity.type
_entity.pdbx_description
1 polymer ?
#
loop_
_entity_poly.entity_id
_entity_poly.type
_entity_poly.pdbx_seq_one_letter_code
_entity_poly.pdbx_strand_id
1 'polypeptide(L)'
;DHMWRVGRVGLFPLSRHELTHESVEPPVRPFINFKWVKYNHYCLQVPCDFECQPNSIQAGNTGEYISEAGDTLFLHVHEAFTLDQLVQLKRDHIRWVAEEYKLQLVREEKQFYVLRNQQRQKRMNLTGDMAAWHCWEIIIMTPSATLICILLRRQFIPPVCNVAQDIAVILRCPSDNQGSLPKDLLIRAHLIADSFCPASTTVIPYRKIVKAKLDGLRFDDDSFDWIKSHLKLNTRWQNYAKAFLKAIIRIFMDGNPKWFSENLLKSSALRFEEPGSDEEADGEPKTPPEDIDGILREVERYRSDVLPEDREVKNRWMSRVSRYFAWAVDGGVLQSKFTLDFMVEHITLLPDAQYKKALSALRFLMHFRSVDMTKPYDDSPIVQHLKEGSLRSWTFNDRVMRAILTQDYLRKRLGRHNELEYVECLANLLDSNAGTHVKAYICRIFMERNDEKKKEEDDSISLAVVPSLMQILDTGGPFLATYASAALVNLSDGNDAVKMKLFNHNVAGLACKNVKTKDDELTCYTLMLLVNLTKQPHHRNVLANSGFLPLLYDLLTSSYHLCKSTPGLGGVSARSVAGSAMKVRLLTQVCILIGHFSIDEVYRQFFLEEETFGHTVRCLLWMFDESEPGGTLLCKVMFALKQLCKDRADQMQNIGAHVVGRLVERLGGKSHGREFERTSEFLFQSILLLQMLVTHATNCCIIEGRKDYWEKDKDFDAYMDDLLALPQTQKINAYEDRIRKLKEDVQQAISKGLPPV
;
A
#
# COMPACT_ATOMS: atom_id res chain seq x y z
N ASP A 1 -33.07 27.49 -16.19
CA ASP A 1 -32.28 28.04 -17.31
C ASP A 1 -31.66 29.42 -17.06
N HIS A 2 -32.30 30.33 -16.31
CA HIS A 2 -31.74 31.68 -16.02
C HIS A 2 -30.52 31.70 -15.07
N MET A 3 -30.32 30.68 -14.22
CA MET A 3 -29.21 30.62 -13.24
C MET A 3 -27.86 30.17 -13.81
N TRP A 4 -27.85 29.46 -14.95
CA TRP A 4 -26.62 28.87 -15.49
C TRP A 4 -25.84 29.80 -16.43
N ARG A 5 -26.43 30.93 -16.86
CA ARG A 5 -25.82 31.81 -17.88
C ARG A 5 -25.05 33.02 -17.32
N VAL A 6 -25.10 33.33 -16.01
CA VAL A 6 -24.58 34.63 -15.49
C VAL A 6 -23.60 34.55 -14.31
N GLY A 7 -23.19 33.35 -13.84
CA GLY A 7 -22.04 33.22 -12.93
C GLY A 7 -22.08 34.05 -11.62
N ARG A 8 -23.27 34.39 -11.10
CA ARG A 8 -23.42 35.01 -9.77
C ARG A 8 -24.45 34.26 -8.94
N VAL A 9 -24.06 33.92 -7.71
CA VAL A 9 -24.90 33.24 -6.70
C VAL A 9 -25.92 34.25 -6.16
N GLY A 10 -27.19 34.10 -6.53
CA GLY A 10 -28.29 34.75 -5.82
C GLY A 10 -28.62 33.97 -4.55
N LEU A 11 -28.72 34.66 -3.42
CA LEU A 11 -29.23 34.10 -2.16
C LEU A 11 -30.58 33.41 -2.42
N PHE A 12 -30.68 32.14 -2.02
CA PHE A 12 -31.92 31.37 -2.09
C PHE A 12 -33.02 32.06 -1.27
N PRO A 13 -34.30 32.01 -1.69
CA PRO A 13 -35.40 32.41 -0.82
C PRO A 13 -35.38 31.54 0.44
N LEU A 14 -35.36 32.19 1.61
CA LEU A 14 -35.53 31.54 2.91
C LEU A 14 -36.89 30.84 2.96
N SER A 15 -36.94 29.55 2.64
CA SER A 15 -38.12 28.73 2.91
C SER A 15 -38.28 28.61 4.43
N ARG A 16 -39.27 29.30 5.00
CA ARG A 16 -39.68 29.20 6.41
C ARG A 16 -40.53 27.96 6.68
N HIS A 17 -40.12 26.79 6.18
CA HIS A 17 -40.67 25.52 6.65
C HIS A 17 -39.61 24.89 7.55
N GLU A 18 -40.00 24.55 8.78
CA GLU A 18 -39.17 23.75 9.69
C GLU A 18 -38.88 22.41 9.00
N LEU A 19 -37.67 22.28 8.47
CA LEU A 19 -37.16 21.04 7.92
C LEU A 19 -36.85 20.12 9.10
N THR A 20 -37.83 19.30 9.45
CA THR A 20 -37.81 18.25 10.47
C THR A 20 -37.85 18.71 11.93
N HIS A 21 -38.69 18.05 12.73
CA HIS A 21 -38.56 18.06 14.18
C HIS A 21 -37.24 17.35 14.52
N GLU A 22 -36.22 18.11 14.88
CA GLU A 22 -35.02 17.54 15.47
C GLU A 22 -35.43 16.79 16.75
N SER A 23 -35.26 15.47 16.77
CA SER A 23 -35.26 14.72 18.02
C SER A 23 -34.10 15.27 18.85
N VAL A 24 -34.43 15.98 19.94
CA VAL A 24 -33.43 16.63 20.81
C VAL A 24 -32.54 15.58 21.49
N GLU A 25 -33.06 14.36 21.68
CA GLU A 25 -32.32 13.27 22.32
C GLU A 25 -31.69 12.32 21.29
N PRO A 26 -30.42 11.93 21.50
CA PRO A 26 -29.75 10.96 20.66
C PRO A 26 -30.41 9.57 20.83
N PRO A 27 -30.57 8.81 19.73
CA PRO A 27 -31.28 7.53 19.76
C PRO A 27 -30.58 6.44 20.59
N VAL A 28 -29.31 6.65 20.95
CA VAL A 28 -28.46 5.69 21.66
C VAL A 28 -27.87 6.33 22.91
N ARG A 29 -27.99 5.64 24.05
CA ARG A 29 -27.37 6.08 25.31
C ARG A 29 -25.84 6.08 25.20
N PRO A 30 -25.13 6.97 25.89
CA PRO A 30 -23.68 6.92 25.97
C PRO A 30 -23.17 5.57 26.51
N PHE A 31 -21.95 5.20 26.13
CA PHE A 31 -21.21 4.15 26.84
C PHE A 31 -21.08 4.49 28.33
N ILE A 32 -20.84 3.48 29.17
CA ILE A 32 -20.56 3.69 30.59
C ILE A 32 -19.37 4.63 30.73
N ASN A 33 -19.52 5.72 31.48
CA ASN A 33 -18.55 6.80 31.68
C ASN A 33 -18.25 7.67 30.44
N PHE A 34 -19.18 7.73 29.49
CA PHE A 34 -19.12 8.66 28.36
C PHE A 34 -20.30 9.63 28.39
N LYS A 35 -20.12 10.80 27.77
CA LYS A 35 -21.14 11.83 27.55
C LYS A 35 -21.20 12.21 26.07
N TRP A 36 -22.39 12.61 25.62
CA TRP A 36 -22.56 13.16 24.27
C TRP A 36 -22.01 14.57 24.19
N VAL A 37 -21.27 14.84 23.12
CA VAL A 37 -20.74 16.16 22.78
C VAL A 37 -21.13 16.50 21.35
N LYS A 38 -21.47 17.76 21.08
CA LYS A 38 -21.79 18.28 19.75
C LYS A 38 -20.68 19.20 19.28
N TYR A 39 -20.05 18.94 18.13
CA TYR A 39 -18.98 19.76 17.55
C TYR A 39 -19.12 19.86 16.03
N ASN A 40 -19.11 21.07 15.47
CA ASN A 40 -19.17 21.36 14.02
C ASN A 40 -20.23 20.53 13.25
N HIS A 41 -21.48 20.52 13.73
CA HIS A 41 -22.61 19.75 13.17
C HIS A 41 -22.50 18.22 13.28
N TYR A 42 -21.58 17.72 14.09
CA TYR A 42 -21.46 16.31 14.44
C TYR A 42 -21.72 16.10 15.94
N CYS A 43 -22.12 14.88 16.29
CA CYS A 43 -22.20 14.35 17.63
C CYS A 43 -21.16 13.24 17.79
N LEU A 44 -20.58 13.12 18.98
CA LEU A 44 -19.72 12.01 19.36
C LEU A 44 -19.82 11.77 20.86
N GLN A 45 -19.40 10.58 21.29
CA GLN A 45 -19.28 10.24 22.70
C GLN A 45 -17.85 10.45 23.17
N VAL A 46 -17.68 11.25 24.22
CA VAL A 46 -16.38 11.54 24.84
C VAL A 46 -16.43 11.06 26.29
N PRO A 47 -15.33 10.51 26.86
CA PRO A 47 -15.29 10.16 28.27
C PRO A 47 -15.69 11.33 29.18
N CYS A 48 -16.35 11.04 30.31
CA CYS A 48 -16.92 12.07 31.18
C CYS A 48 -15.87 13.01 31.79
N ASP A 49 -14.66 12.50 32.02
CA ASP A 49 -13.50 13.20 32.59
C ASP A 49 -12.84 14.21 31.64
N PHE A 50 -13.18 14.21 30.34
CA PHE A 50 -12.70 15.21 29.40
C PHE A 50 -13.58 16.47 29.45
N GLU A 51 -12.96 17.60 29.76
CA GLU A 51 -13.61 18.91 29.79
C GLU A 51 -13.16 19.78 28.62
N CYS A 52 -14.10 20.53 28.03
CA CYS A 52 -13.80 21.40 26.89
C CYS A 52 -12.92 22.57 27.35
N GLN A 53 -11.82 22.80 26.63
CA GLN A 53 -10.94 23.94 26.92
C GLN A 53 -11.44 25.19 26.21
N PRO A 54 -11.74 26.29 26.93
CA PRO A 54 -12.06 27.56 26.31
C PRO A 54 -10.81 28.12 25.61
N ASN A 55 -11.01 28.76 24.46
CA ASN A 55 -9.94 29.48 23.75
C ASN A 55 -10.30 30.96 23.61
N SER A 56 -9.43 31.75 22.97
CA SER A 56 -9.63 33.20 22.81
C SER A 56 -10.85 33.58 21.94
N ILE A 57 -11.43 32.62 21.22
CA ILE A 57 -12.53 32.84 20.27
C ILE A 57 -13.86 32.31 20.82
N GLN A 58 -13.84 31.17 21.51
CA GLN A 58 -15.03 30.46 21.97
C GLN A 58 -14.83 29.92 23.39
N ALA A 59 -15.82 30.17 24.25
CA ALA A 59 -15.84 29.69 25.64
C ALA A 59 -16.16 28.19 25.78
N GLY A 60 -16.65 27.55 24.70
CA GLY A 60 -16.98 26.13 24.68
C GLY A 60 -17.15 25.65 23.24
N ASN A 61 -17.15 24.33 23.07
CA ASN A 61 -17.18 23.67 21.76
C ASN A 61 -15.98 23.99 20.84
N THR A 62 -14.81 24.17 21.45
CA THR A 62 -13.57 24.54 20.77
C THR A 62 -12.97 23.41 19.93
N GLY A 63 -13.46 22.17 20.12
CA GLY A 63 -12.87 20.98 19.55
C GLY A 63 -11.67 20.45 20.33
N GLU A 64 -11.29 21.12 21.42
CA GLU A 64 -10.21 20.73 22.32
C GLU A 64 -10.78 20.36 23.69
N TYR A 65 -10.41 19.19 24.18
CA TYR A 65 -10.84 18.67 25.47
C TYR A 65 -9.64 18.14 26.23
N ILE A 66 -9.61 18.35 27.55
CA ILE A 66 -8.53 17.87 28.43
C ILE A 66 -9.12 17.02 29.54
N SER A 67 -8.51 15.87 29.81
CA SER A 67 -8.88 15.02 30.94
C SER A 67 -8.21 15.47 32.24
N GLU A 68 -8.73 15.01 33.37
CA GLU A 68 -8.06 15.18 34.68
C GLU A 68 -6.63 14.62 34.70
N ALA A 69 -6.35 13.59 33.88
CA ALA A 69 -5.03 12.99 33.75
C ALA A 69 -4.08 13.79 32.82
N GLY A 70 -4.54 14.87 32.21
CA GLY A 70 -3.75 15.68 31.26
C GLY A 70 -3.74 15.15 29.82
N ASP A 71 -4.57 14.14 29.51
CA ASP A 71 -4.78 13.72 28.12
C ASP A 71 -5.53 14.80 27.36
N THR A 72 -5.12 15.06 26.11
CA THR A 72 -5.71 16.10 25.26
C THR A 72 -6.38 15.45 24.05
N LEU A 73 -7.65 15.78 23.79
CA LEU A 73 -8.41 15.34 22.64
C LEU A 73 -8.68 16.55 21.72
N PHE A 74 -8.18 16.46 20.49
CA PHE A 74 -8.45 17.42 19.43
C PHE A 74 -9.39 16.81 18.39
N LEU A 75 -10.42 17.57 18.02
CA LEU A 75 -11.38 17.24 16.98
C LEU A 75 -11.24 18.26 15.85
N HIS A 76 -10.82 17.82 14.68
CA HIS A 76 -10.77 18.67 13.49
C HIS A 76 -11.80 18.18 12.48
N VAL A 77 -12.73 19.05 12.09
CA VAL A 77 -13.69 18.78 11.00
C VAL A 77 -13.31 19.71 9.86
N HIS A 78 -12.82 19.15 8.75
CA HIS A 78 -12.36 19.93 7.60
C HIS A 78 -13.51 20.50 6.80
N GLU A 79 -13.19 21.44 5.91
CA GLU A 79 -14.10 21.82 4.84
C GLU A 79 -14.47 20.61 3.98
N ALA A 80 -15.72 20.59 3.51
CA ALA A 80 -16.21 19.53 2.65
C ALA A 80 -15.83 19.83 1.18
N PHE A 81 -15.27 18.83 0.49
CA PHE A 81 -14.86 18.95 -0.91
C PHE A 81 -15.76 18.10 -1.81
N THR A 82 -15.93 18.51 -3.06
CA THR A 82 -16.51 17.61 -4.06
C THR A 82 -15.56 16.46 -4.37
N LEU A 83 -16.09 15.33 -4.84
CA LEU A 83 -15.26 14.19 -5.23
C LEU A 83 -14.24 14.57 -6.31
N ASP A 84 -14.62 15.41 -7.28
CA ASP A 84 -13.72 15.92 -8.31
C ASP A 84 -12.57 16.76 -7.72
N GLN A 85 -12.86 17.59 -6.72
CA GLN A 85 -11.85 18.39 -6.03
C GLN A 85 -10.85 17.50 -5.27
N LEU A 86 -11.31 16.42 -4.65
CA LEU A 86 -10.40 15.48 -3.98
C LEU A 86 -9.39 14.87 -4.96
N VAL A 87 -9.82 14.49 -6.17
CA VAL A 87 -8.91 13.99 -7.21
C VAL A 87 -7.89 15.05 -7.63
N GLN A 88 -8.34 16.29 -7.85
CA GLN A 88 -7.45 17.40 -8.21
C GLN A 88 -6.41 17.72 -7.13
N LEU A 89 -6.81 17.61 -5.86
CA LEU A 89 -5.95 17.81 -4.71
C LEU A 89 -5.09 16.58 -4.36
N LYS A 90 -5.19 15.47 -5.11
CA LYS A 90 -4.55 14.18 -4.80
C LYS A 90 -4.90 13.65 -3.40
N ARG A 91 -6.13 13.92 -2.97
CA ARG A 91 -6.73 13.50 -1.70
C ARG A 91 -7.91 12.56 -1.91
N ASP A 92 -8.00 11.92 -3.07
CA ASP A 92 -9.03 10.95 -3.44
C ASP A 92 -9.08 9.74 -2.49
N HIS A 93 -7.94 9.31 -1.94
CA HIS A 93 -7.88 8.27 -0.91
C HIS A 93 -7.48 8.83 0.47
N ILE A 94 -8.13 8.35 1.54
CA ILE A 94 -7.91 8.83 2.92
C ILE A 94 -6.48 8.58 3.43
N ARG A 95 -5.79 7.56 2.90
CA ARG A 95 -4.35 7.30 3.19
C ARG A 95 -3.46 8.51 2.92
N TRP A 96 -3.72 9.29 1.87
CA TRP A 96 -2.91 10.46 1.54
C TRP A 96 -3.06 11.55 2.60
N VAL A 97 -4.29 11.75 3.05
CA VAL A 97 -4.62 12.68 4.14
C VAL A 97 -3.97 12.23 5.44
N ALA A 98 -3.93 10.92 5.70
CA ALA A 98 -3.21 10.34 6.82
C ALA A 98 -1.72 10.65 6.81
N GLU A 99 -1.09 10.57 5.65
CA GLU A 99 0.33 10.90 5.50
C GLU A 99 0.59 12.39 5.79
N GLU A 100 -0.24 13.29 5.27
CA GLU A 100 -0.16 14.74 5.57
C GLU A 100 -0.31 15.00 7.08
N TYR A 101 -1.28 14.35 7.73
CA TYR A 101 -1.49 14.46 9.16
C TYR A 101 -0.31 13.94 9.99
N LYS A 102 0.25 12.78 9.60
CA LYS A 102 1.45 12.23 10.25
C LYS A 102 2.59 13.25 10.22
N LEU A 103 2.86 13.85 9.06
CA LEU A 103 3.91 14.86 8.90
C LEU A 103 3.66 16.12 9.75
N GLN A 104 2.40 16.56 9.87
CA GLN A 104 2.04 17.70 10.71
C GLN A 104 2.21 17.39 12.20
N LEU A 105 1.72 16.23 12.65
CA LEU A 105 1.76 15.81 14.06
C LEU A 105 3.17 15.67 14.61
N VAL A 106 4.14 15.34 13.76
CA VAL A 106 5.54 15.10 14.15
C VAL A 106 6.48 16.21 13.71
N ARG A 107 5.96 17.33 13.21
CA ARG A 107 6.78 18.42 12.62
C ARG A 107 7.81 18.98 13.59
N GLU A 108 7.46 19.07 14.87
CA GLU A 108 8.31 19.61 15.94
C GLU A 108 9.10 18.50 16.67
N GLU A 109 8.82 17.23 16.36
CA GLU A 109 9.37 16.08 17.06
C GLU A 109 10.63 15.59 16.36
N LYS A 110 11.79 15.83 16.99
CA LYS A 110 13.09 15.38 16.47
C LYS A 110 13.17 13.86 16.34
N GLN A 111 12.53 13.15 17.25
CA GLN A 111 12.49 11.69 17.30
C GLN A 111 11.06 11.24 17.53
N PHE A 112 10.62 10.24 16.77
CA PHE A 112 9.29 9.63 16.92
C PHE A 112 9.24 8.25 16.27
N TYR A 113 8.27 7.46 16.71
CA TYR A 113 8.05 6.07 16.34
C TYR A 113 6.62 5.89 15.85
N VAL A 114 6.45 5.31 14.66
CA VAL A 114 5.11 4.95 14.18
C VAL A 114 4.81 3.52 14.64
N LEU A 115 3.88 3.39 15.59
CA LEU A 115 3.41 2.10 16.09
C LEU A 115 2.38 1.47 15.14
N ARG A 116 1.50 2.28 14.54
CA ARG A 116 0.49 1.84 13.57
C ARG A 116 0.25 2.91 12.51
N ASN A 117 0.03 2.48 11.27
CA ASN A 117 -0.36 3.32 10.14
C ASN A 117 -1.14 2.44 9.14
N GLN A 118 -2.46 2.31 9.32
CA GLN A 118 -3.25 1.31 8.59
C GLN A 118 -4.72 1.72 8.41
N GLN A 119 -5.40 1.07 7.46
CA GLN A 119 -6.84 1.23 7.27
C GLN A 119 -7.61 0.69 8.49
N ARG A 120 -8.65 1.43 8.89
CA ARG A 120 -9.59 1.04 9.93
C ARG A 120 -11.01 1.02 9.36
N GLN A 121 -11.88 0.17 9.91
CA GLN A 121 -13.31 0.21 9.64
C GLN A 121 -14.04 0.91 10.80
N LYS A 122 -14.90 1.88 10.47
CA LYS A 122 -15.84 2.48 11.43
C LYS A 122 -16.85 1.42 11.84
N ARG A 123 -17.06 1.24 13.14
CA ARG A 123 -17.90 0.14 13.65
C ARG A 123 -19.34 0.52 13.99
N MET A 124 -19.68 1.80 13.96
CA MET A 124 -21.01 2.27 14.41
C MET A 124 -21.62 3.25 13.41
N ASN A 125 -22.94 3.14 13.21
CA ASN A 125 -23.75 4.11 12.47
C ASN A 125 -24.95 4.54 13.34
N LEU A 126 -24.67 5.40 14.32
CA LEU A 126 -25.62 5.72 15.41
C LEU A 126 -26.85 6.53 14.95
N THR A 127 -26.80 7.14 13.77
CA THR A 127 -27.85 8.03 13.25
C THR A 127 -28.48 7.54 11.96
N GLY A 128 -28.15 6.31 11.52
CA GLY A 128 -28.59 5.80 10.22
C GLY A 128 -28.10 6.65 9.04
N ASP A 129 -26.90 7.23 9.16
CA ASP A 129 -26.30 8.04 8.10
C ASP A 129 -26.12 7.19 6.83
N MET A 130 -26.58 7.73 5.70
CA MET A 130 -26.50 7.06 4.41
C MET A 130 -25.10 7.19 3.79
N ALA A 131 -24.32 8.20 4.19
CA ALA A 131 -22.99 8.43 3.66
C ALA A 131 -22.05 7.23 3.90
N ALA A 132 -21.13 7.01 2.98
CA ALA A 132 -20.06 6.03 3.17
C ALA A 132 -19.01 6.56 4.14
N TRP A 133 -18.44 5.69 4.96
CA TRP A 133 -17.40 6.04 5.93
C TRP A 133 -16.13 5.23 5.68
N HIS A 134 -15.02 5.93 5.42
CA HIS A 134 -13.69 5.35 5.32
C HIS A 134 -12.85 5.81 6.52
N CYS A 135 -11.99 4.95 7.05
CA CYS A 135 -11.17 5.33 8.20
C CYS A 135 -9.71 4.91 8.06
N TRP A 136 -8.83 5.68 8.68
CA TRP A 136 -7.41 5.41 8.75
C TRP A 136 -6.90 5.69 10.17
N GLU A 137 -6.05 4.81 10.69
CA GLU A 137 -5.50 4.89 12.04
C GLU A 137 -3.99 5.12 11.97
N ILE A 138 -3.51 6.14 12.70
CA ILE A 138 -2.10 6.42 12.91
C ILE A 138 -1.84 6.48 14.42
N ILE A 139 -0.83 5.73 14.89
CA ILE A 139 -0.37 5.78 16.28
C ILE A 139 1.11 6.09 16.27
N ILE A 140 1.48 7.18 16.94
CA ILE A 140 2.85 7.69 17.00
C ILE A 140 3.25 7.81 18.46
N MET A 141 4.44 7.34 18.81
CA MET A 141 5.07 7.66 20.09
C MET A 141 6.18 8.67 19.86
N THR A 142 6.21 9.70 20.68
CA THR A 142 7.27 10.70 20.73
C THR A 142 7.85 10.72 22.15
N PRO A 143 9.02 11.34 22.38
CA PRO A 143 9.54 11.53 23.72
C PRO A 143 8.57 12.28 24.62
N SER A 144 7.77 13.19 24.06
CA SER A 144 6.85 14.04 24.82
C SER A 144 5.48 13.41 25.05
N ALA A 145 4.99 12.60 24.10
CA ALA A 145 3.63 12.07 24.15
C ALA A 145 3.42 10.84 23.26
N THR A 146 2.35 10.11 23.56
CA THR A 146 1.72 9.18 22.62
C THR A 146 0.57 9.87 21.89
N LEU A 147 0.60 9.86 20.56
CA LEU A 147 -0.39 10.45 19.66
C LEU A 147 -1.19 9.35 18.97
N ILE A 148 -2.50 9.35 19.12
CA ILE A 148 -3.44 8.48 18.40
C ILE A 148 -4.30 9.36 17.51
N CYS A 149 -4.11 9.25 16.19
CA CYS A 149 -4.90 9.97 15.20
C CYS A 149 -5.76 8.99 14.41
N ILE A 150 -7.08 9.15 14.51
CA ILE A 150 -8.05 8.42 13.72
C ILE A 150 -8.70 9.39 12.75
N LEU A 151 -8.43 9.18 11.46
CA LEU A 151 -9.04 9.92 10.39
C LEU A 151 -10.29 9.20 9.91
N LEU A 152 -11.36 9.96 9.72
CA LEU A 152 -12.62 9.51 9.18
C LEU A 152 -12.91 10.35 7.93
N ARG A 153 -13.31 9.70 6.84
CA ARG A 153 -13.86 10.36 5.65
C ARG A 153 -15.31 9.96 5.51
N ARG A 154 -16.18 10.95 5.63
CA ARG A 154 -17.60 10.81 5.31
C ARG A 154 -17.79 11.18 3.84
N GLN A 155 -18.24 10.25 3.01
CA GLN A 155 -18.32 10.38 1.55
C GLN A 155 -19.74 10.16 1.04
N PHE A 156 -20.09 10.80 -0.08
CA PHE A 156 -21.46 10.82 -0.65
C PHE A 156 -22.48 11.53 0.26
N ILE A 157 -22.03 12.62 0.91
CA ILE A 157 -22.83 13.37 1.89
C ILE A 157 -24.13 13.92 1.25
N PRO A 158 -25.32 13.62 1.81
CA PRO A 158 -26.58 14.25 1.40
C PRO A 158 -26.57 15.76 1.67
N PRO A 159 -27.34 16.57 0.91
CA PRO A 159 -28.41 16.13 0.02
C PRO A 159 -27.99 15.86 -1.44
N VAL A 160 -26.77 16.26 -1.84
CA VAL A 160 -26.31 16.19 -3.25
C VAL A 160 -25.42 14.99 -3.57
N CYS A 161 -24.95 14.26 -2.56
CA CYS A 161 -24.24 12.98 -2.65
C CYS A 161 -22.97 12.98 -3.53
N ASN A 162 -22.35 14.15 -3.74
CA ASN A 162 -21.10 14.29 -4.51
C ASN A 162 -20.00 15.01 -3.70
N VAL A 163 -20.12 14.96 -2.39
CA VAL A 163 -19.27 15.67 -1.43
C VAL A 163 -18.71 14.67 -0.44
N ALA A 164 -17.47 14.91 -0.02
CA ALA A 164 -16.82 14.21 1.06
C ALA A 164 -16.23 15.22 2.06
N GLN A 165 -16.13 14.80 3.31
CA GLN A 165 -15.56 15.61 4.38
C GLN A 165 -14.64 14.73 5.23
N ASP A 166 -13.43 15.25 5.46
CA ASP A 166 -12.45 14.59 6.31
C ASP A 166 -12.59 15.11 7.75
N ILE A 167 -12.42 14.20 8.71
CA ILE A 167 -12.52 14.45 10.14
C ILE A 167 -11.32 13.78 10.81
N ALA A 168 -10.65 14.48 11.72
CA ALA A 168 -9.57 13.93 12.54
C ALA A 168 -9.96 13.92 14.01
N VAL A 169 -9.80 12.76 14.64
CA VAL A 169 -9.88 12.56 16.09
C VAL A 169 -8.47 12.28 16.57
N ILE A 170 -7.89 13.22 17.30
CA ILE A 170 -6.48 13.17 17.73
C ILE A 170 -6.44 13.16 19.24
N LEU A 171 -5.98 12.06 19.82
CA LEU A 171 -5.77 11.92 21.25
C LEU A 171 -4.27 11.98 21.53
N ARG A 172 -3.83 12.96 22.31
CA ARG A 172 -2.45 13.15 22.75
C ARG A 172 -2.37 12.91 24.25
N CYS A 173 -1.56 11.93 24.62
CA CYS A 173 -1.34 11.51 25.99
C CYS A 173 0.10 11.79 26.37
N PRO A 174 0.37 12.66 27.36
CA PRO A 174 1.73 12.90 27.84
C PRO A 174 2.44 11.58 28.18
N SER A 175 3.74 11.51 27.87
CA SER A 175 4.53 10.30 28.13
C SER A 175 4.87 10.18 29.63
N ASP A 176 4.06 9.44 30.38
CA ASP A 176 4.40 9.05 31.76
C ASP A 176 5.38 7.87 31.79
N ASN A 177 6.60 8.02 31.24
CA ASN A 177 7.73 7.05 31.29
C ASN A 177 7.44 5.56 30.95
N GLN A 178 6.23 5.18 30.52
CA GLN A 178 5.84 3.80 30.24
C GLN A 178 5.95 3.54 28.73
N GLY A 179 6.97 2.76 28.35
CA GLY A 179 7.27 2.40 26.97
C GLY A 179 6.25 1.50 26.25
N SER A 180 5.00 1.40 26.73
CA SER A 180 3.96 0.60 26.08
C SER A 180 2.62 1.35 26.02
N LEU A 181 1.99 1.38 24.84
CA LEU A 181 0.66 1.96 24.64
C LEU A 181 -0.39 1.30 25.58
N PRO A 182 -1.01 2.04 26.51
CA PRO A 182 -2.06 1.49 27.37
C PRO A 182 -3.23 0.99 26.51
N LYS A 183 -3.64 -0.27 26.72
CA LYS A 183 -4.72 -0.89 25.93
C LYS A 183 -6.04 -0.10 26.03
N ASP A 184 -6.27 0.49 27.18
CA ASP A 184 -7.49 1.25 27.48
C ASP A 184 -7.53 2.56 26.70
N LEU A 185 -6.38 3.22 26.54
CA LEU A 185 -6.28 4.47 25.79
C LEU A 185 -6.70 4.28 24.32
N LEU A 186 -6.20 3.19 23.72
CA LEU A 186 -6.56 2.84 22.36
C LEU A 186 -8.07 2.54 22.20
N ILE A 187 -8.65 1.83 23.17
CA ILE A 187 -10.08 1.54 23.18
C ILE A 187 -10.90 2.83 23.29
N ARG A 188 -10.49 3.77 24.15
CA ARG A 188 -11.13 5.09 24.27
C ARG A 188 -11.11 5.83 22.95
N ALA A 189 -9.93 5.96 22.31
CA ALA A 189 -9.82 6.62 21.00
C ALA A 189 -10.72 5.97 19.94
N HIS A 190 -10.78 4.63 19.93
CA HIS A 190 -11.67 3.89 19.03
C HIS A 190 -13.14 4.19 19.27
N LEU A 191 -13.61 4.19 20.52
CA LEU A 191 -15.00 4.49 20.86
C LEU A 191 -15.37 5.93 20.50
N ILE A 192 -14.48 6.89 20.75
CA ILE A 192 -14.69 8.30 20.37
C ILE A 192 -14.87 8.41 18.85
N ALA A 193 -13.95 7.85 18.06
CA ALA A 193 -14.03 7.92 16.61
C ALA A 193 -15.18 7.10 16.01
N ASP A 194 -15.47 5.91 16.54
CA ASP A 194 -16.55 5.06 16.06
C ASP A 194 -17.93 5.69 16.36
N SER A 195 -18.07 6.42 17.48
CA SER A 195 -19.32 7.10 17.86
C SER A 195 -19.60 8.40 17.09
N PHE A 196 -18.63 8.91 16.33
CA PHE A 196 -18.79 10.13 15.53
C PHE A 196 -19.93 9.96 14.50
N CYS A 197 -20.91 10.87 14.52
CA CYS A 197 -22.08 10.83 13.64
C CYS A 197 -22.62 12.26 13.37
N PRO A 198 -23.36 12.50 12.28
CA PRO A 198 -23.99 13.81 12.06
C PRO A 198 -24.96 14.17 13.19
N ALA A 199 -24.99 15.45 13.59
CA ALA A 199 -25.87 15.92 14.67
C ALA A 199 -27.35 15.96 14.26
N SER A 200 -27.62 16.29 13.00
CA SER A 200 -28.96 16.22 12.42
C SER A 200 -29.30 14.78 12.05
N THR A 201 -30.51 14.33 12.37
CA THR A 201 -31.04 13.07 11.83
C THR A 201 -31.19 13.15 10.30
N THR A 202 -30.92 12.03 9.63
CA THR A 202 -31.09 11.74 8.19
C THR A 202 -31.51 12.90 7.29
N VAL A 203 -30.53 13.61 6.70
CA VAL A 203 -30.81 14.54 5.61
C VAL A 203 -31.22 13.75 4.38
N ILE A 204 -32.46 13.95 3.92
CA ILE A 204 -32.99 13.25 2.75
C ILE A 204 -32.25 13.73 1.49
N PRO A 205 -31.70 12.81 0.68
CA PRO A 205 -31.09 13.17 -0.60
C PRO A 205 -32.05 13.92 -1.51
N TYR A 206 -31.57 14.99 -2.17
CA TYR A 206 -32.31 15.68 -3.22
C TYR A 206 -32.29 14.84 -4.49
N ARG A 207 -33.14 13.80 -4.51
CA ARG A 207 -33.20 12.80 -5.57
C ARG A 207 -33.27 13.41 -6.96
N LYS A 208 -33.99 14.53 -7.15
CA LYS A 208 -34.06 15.27 -8.43
C LYS A 208 -32.71 15.86 -8.85
N ILE A 209 -31.95 16.45 -7.93
CA ILE A 209 -30.62 17.02 -8.23
C ILE A 209 -29.61 15.89 -8.47
N VAL A 210 -29.64 14.85 -7.65
CA VAL A 210 -28.80 13.66 -7.84
C VAL A 210 -29.11 13.02 -9.20
N LYS A 211 -30.39 12.86 -9.55
CA LYS A 211 -30.84 12.36 -10.86
C LYS A 211 -30.35 13.25 -12.00
N ALA A 212 -30.47 14.58 -11.90
CA ALA A 212 -29.94 15.48 -12.93
C ALA A 212 -28.41 15.36 -13.12
N LYS A 213 -27.64 15.21 -12.02
CA LYS A 213 -26.19 14.95 -12.10
C LYS A 213 -25.88 13.58 -12.70
N LEU A 214 -26.69 12.57 -12.36
CA LEU A 214 -26.60 11.21 -12.87
C LEU A 214 -26.95 11.14 -14.38
N ASP A 215 -27.94 11.91 -14.84
CA ASP A 215 -28.29 12.07 -16.26
C ASP A 215 -27.25 12.90 -17.03
N GLY A 216 -26.55 13.78 -16.32
CA GLY A 216 -25.35 14.44 -16.82
C GLY A 216 -24.07 13.60 -16.75
N LEU A 217 -24.13 12.35 -16.26
CA LEU A 217 -23.00 11.43 -16.09
C LEU A 217 -21.80 12.06 -15.36
N ARG A 218 -22.07 12.94 -14.38
CA ARG A 218 -21.02 13.67 -13.65
C ARG A 218 -20.36 12.86 -12.54
N PHE A 219 -20.97 11.75 -12.15
CA PHE A 219 -20.45 10.84 -11.14
C PHE A 219 -19.35 9.94 -11.71
N ASP A 220 -18.42 9.52 -10.86
CA ASP A 220 -17.43 8.49 -11.15
C ASP A 220 -18.01 7.08 -10.95
N ASP A 221 -17.18 6.07 -11.19
CA ASP A 221 -17.61 4.67 -11.17
C ASP A 221 -18.12 4.23 -9.80
N ASP A 222 -17.38 4.55 -8.73
CA ASP A 222 -17.75 4.21 -7.36
C ASP A 222 -19.03 4.93 -6.92
N SER A 223 -19.21 6.18 -7.37
CA SER A 223 -20.45 6.92 -7.17
C SER A 223 -21.64 6.27 -7.88
N PHE A 224 -21.47 5.71 -9.08
CA PHE A 224 -22.57 5.01 -9.78
C PHE A 224 -23.02 3.79 -8.98
N ASP A 225 -22.07 3.00 -8.47
CA ASP A 225 -22.37 1.84 -7.63
C ASP A 225 -23.06 2.24 -6.32
N TRP A 226 -22.56 3.28 -5.65
CA TRP A 226 -23.16 3.79 -4.41
C TRP A 226 -24.58 4.31 -4.65
N ILE A 227 -24.81 5.14 -5.67
CA ILE A 227 -26.14 5.71 -5.98
C ILE A 227 -27.12 4.60 -6.35
N LYS A 228 -26.72 3.64 -7.19
CA LYS A 228 -27.56 2.51 -7.58
C LYS A 228 -27.93 1.64 -6.38
N SER A 229 -26.98 1.37 -5.48
CA SER A 229 -27.19 0.50 -4.31
C SER A 229 -28.01 1.18 -3.21
N HIS A 230 -27.77 2.46 -2.91
CA HIS A 230 -28.37 3.18 -1.78
C HIS A 230 -29.60 4.00 -2.16
N LEU A 231 -29.56 4.68 -3.30
CA LEU A 231 -30.67 5.54 -3.73
C LEU A 231 -31.60 4.84 -4.71
N LYS A 232 -31.20 3.74 -5.35
CA LYS A 232 -31.99 3.08 -6.41
C LYS A 232 -32.35 4.05 -7.54
N LEU A 233 -31.44 4.97 -7.85
CA LEU A 233 -31.58 5.89 -8.98
C LEU A 233 -30.79 5.36 -10.17
N ASN A 234 -31.37 5.46 -11.35
CA ASN A 234 -30.74 5.13 -12.62
C ASN A 234 -30.59 6.39 -13.49
N THR A 235 -29.59 6.39 -14.37
CA THR A 235 -29.43 7.44 -15.37
C THR A 235 -30.36 7.17 -16.55
N ARG A 236 -30.83 8.20 -17.25
CA ARG A 236 -31.59 8.06 -18.50
C ARG A 236 -30.79 7.34 -19.60
N TRP A 237 -29.46 7.31 -19.47
CA TRP A 237 -28.56 6.60 -20.40
C TRP A 237 -28.47 5.09 -20.12
N GLN A 238 -29.16 4.58 -19.09
CA GLN A 238 -29.05 3.19 -18.66
C GLN A 238 -29.55 2.23 -19.76
N ASN A 239 -30.66 2.55 -20.43
CA ASN A 239 -31.17 1.71 -21.52
C ASN A 239 -30.18 1.68 -22.71
N TYR A 240 -29.52 2.80 -23.03
CA TYR A 240 -28.45 2.84 -24.03
C TYR A 240 -27.23 2.00 -23.62
N ALA A 241 -26.81 2.07 -22.36
CA ALA A 241 -25.72 1.24 -21.85
C ALA A 241 -26.07 -0.26 -21.85
N LYS A 242 -27.31 -0.62 -21.48
CA LYS A 242 -27.83 -2.00 -21.58
C LYS A 242 -27.85 -2.47 -23.03
N ALA A 243 -28.32 -1.64 -23.96
CA ALA A 243 -28.33 -1.95 -25.39
C ALA A 243 -26.91 -2.12 -25.95
N PHE A 244 -25.98 -1.26 -25.53
CA PHE A 244 -24.56 -1.32 -25.92
C PHE A 244 -23.92 -2.63 -25.44
N LEU A 245 -24.13 -2.98 -24.17
CA LEU A 245 -23.69 -4.26 -23.60
C LEU A 245 -24.34 -5.46 -24.31
N LYS A 246 -25.65 -5.40 -24.59
CA LYS A 246 -26.37 -6.45 -25.34
C LYS A 246 -25.79 -6.63 -26.74
N ALA A 247 -25.45 -5.55 -27.44
CA ALA A 247 -24.82 -5.57 -28.75
C ALA A 247 -23.42 -6.20 -28.70
N ILE A 248 -22.61 -5.87 -27.67
CA ILE A 248 -21.32 -6.52 -27.43
C ILE A 248 -21.51 -8.02 -27.20
N ILE A 249 -22.41 -8.43 -26.29
CA ILE A 249 -22.64 -9.85 -26.00
C ILE A 249 -23.07 -10.61 -27.25
N ARG A 250 -23.93 -10.03 -28.10
CA ARG A 250 -24.30 -10.62 -29.40
C ARG A 250 -23.10 -10.82 -30.30
N ILE A 251 -22.20 -9.84 -30.42
CA ILE A 251 -20.96 -9.99 -31.20
C ILE A 251 -20.15 -11.20 -30.70
N PHE A 252 -20.06 -11.40 -29.39
CA PHE A 252 -19.34 -12.53 -28.81
C PHE A 252 -20.10 -13.86 -28.96
N MET A 253 -21.43 -13.87 -28.84
CA MET A 253 -22.27 -15.05 -29.10
C MET A 253 -22.20 -15.50 -30.55
N ASP A 254 -22.28 -14.56 -31.50
CA ASP A 254 -22.20 -14.86 -32.93
C ASP A 254 -20.81 -15.36 -33.31
N GLY A 255 -19.76 -14.83 -32.66
CA GLY A 255 -18.39 -15.29 -32.84
C GLY A 255 -18.13 -16.67 -32.22
N ASN A 256 -18.74 -16.96 -31.08
CA ASN A 256 -18.68 -18.26 -30.43
C ASN A 256 -19.93 -18.52 -29.55
N PRO A 257 -20.88 -19.34 -30.02
CA PRO A 257 -22.13 -19.61 -29.31
C PRO A 257 -21.96 -20.32 -27.97
N LYS A 258 -20.77 -20.87 -27.65
CA LYS A 258 -20.52 -21.58 -26.39
C LYS A 258 -20.28 -20.65 -25.21
N TRP A 259 -19.89 -19.40 -25.44
CA TRP A 259 -19.55 -18.48 -24.36
C TRP A 259 -20.77 -18.00 -23.57
N PHE A 260 -21.89 -17.77 -24.25
CA PHE A 260 -23.10 -17.29 -23.62
C PHE A 260 -24.33 -18.00 -24.14
N SER A 261 -25.30 -18.20 -23.25
CA SER A 261 -26.63 -18.66 -23.63
C SER A 261 -27.51 -17.48 -24.03
N GLU A 262 -28.48 -17.70 -24.93
CA GLU A 262 -29.53 -16.70 -25.23
C GLU A 262 -30.28 -16.22 -23.98
N ASN A 263 -30.32 -17.04 -22.93
CA ASN A 263 -30.94 -16.68 -21.66
C ASN A 263 -30.24 -15.50 -20.98
N LEU A 264 -28.94 -15.27 -21.24
CA LEU A 264 -28.23 -14.10 -20.73
C LEU A 264 -28.83 -12.81 -21.31
N LEU A 265 -29.11 -12.78 -22.62
CA LEU A 265 -29.76 -11.64 -23.29
C LEU A 265 -31.19 -11.39 -22.79
N LYS A 266 -31.85 -12.42 -22.25
CA LYS A 266 -33.20 -12.37 -21.66
C LYS A 266 -33.19 -12.08 -20.15
N SER A 267 -32.01 -11.94 -19.55
CA SER A 267 -31.86 -11.72 -18.10
C SER A 267 -32.52 -10.42 -17.67
N SER A 268 -33.08 -10.40 -16.45
CA SER A 268 -33.74 -9.21 -15.87
C SER A 268 -32.82 -7.98 -15.84
N ALA A 269 -31.51 -8.18 -15.68
CA ALA A 269 -30.51 -7.11 -15.68
C ALA A 269 -30.39 -6.38 -17.05
N LEU A 270 -30.65 -7.06 -18.16
CA LEU A 270 -30.60 -6.50 -19.52
C LEU A 270 -31.98 -6.09 -20.05
N ARG A 271 -33.07 -6.31 -19.29
CA ARG A 271 -34.38 -5.80 -19.68
C ARG A 271 -34.37 -4.27 -19.64
N PHE A 272 -34.90 -3.67 -20.69
CA PHE A 272 -35.14 -2.24 -20.71
C PHE A 272 -36.15 -1.91 -19.63
N GLU A 273 -35.84 -0.88 -18.85
CA GLU A 273 -36.78 -0.37 -17.86
C GLU A 273 -37.86 0.42 -18.61
N GLU A 274 -39.11 0.09 -18.34
CA GLU A 274 -40.24 0.92 -18.76
C GLU A 274 -40.14 2.26 -18.03
N PRO A 275 -40.43 3.39 -18.71
CA PRO A 275 -40.43 4.68 -18.06
C PRO A 275 -41.36 4.63 -16.84
N GLY A 276 -40.83 4.99 -15.67
CA GLY A 276 -41.65 5.07 -14.46
C GLY A 276 -42.72 6.16 -14.62
N SER A 277 -43.84 6.04 -13.91
CA SER A 277 -44.94 7.02 -13.90
C SER A 277 -44.53 8.45 -13.50
N ASP A 278 -43.33 8.63 -12.95
CA ASP A 278 -42.76 9.93 -12.54
C ASP A 278 -41.79 10.54 -13.59
N GLU A 279 -41.59 9.89 -14.75
CA GLU A 279 -40.69 10.33 -15.83
C GLU A 279 -41.38 11.17 -16.92
N GLU A 280 -42.49 11.84 -16.59
CA GLU A 280 -43.09 12.84 -17.48
C GLU A 280 -42.34 14.17 -17.37
N ALA A 281 -41.44 14.47 -18.32
CA ALA A 281 -41.20 15.87 -18.72
C ALA A 281 -40.42 16.08 -20.04
N ASP A 282 -39.45 15.26 -20.44
CA ASP A 282 -38.59 15.65 -21.58
C ASP A 282 -38.31 14.50 -22.56
N GLY A 283 -39.29 14.24 -23.44
CA GLY A 283 -39.15 13.43 -24.66
C GLY A 283 -39.50 11.95 -24.50
N GLU A 284 -40.15 11.38 -25.52
CA GLU A 284 -40.47 9.95 -25.58
C GLU A 284 -39.21 9.09 -25.39
N PRO A 285 -39.25 8.04 -24.54
CA PRO A 285 -38.17 7.09 -24.42
C PRO A 285 -38.06 6.28 -25.72
N LYS A 286 -37.18 6.74 -26.62
CA LYS A 286 -36.83 5.97 -27.81
C LYS A 286 -36.12 4.70 -27.37
N THR A 287 -36.66 3.56 -27.77
CA THR A 287 -35.95 2.28 -27.69
C THR A 287 -34.58 2.43 -28.35
N PRO A 288 -33.47 2.23 -27.63
CA PRO A 288 -32.14 2.38 -28.21
C PRO A 288 -31.94 1.44 -29.39
N PRO A 289 -31.13 1.81 -30.39
CA PRO A 289 -30.72 0.88 -31.44
C PRO A 289 -30.08 -0.38 -30.85
N GLU A 290 -30.20 -1.49 -31.58
CA GLU A 290 -29.68 -2.78 -31.13
C GLU A 290 -28.24 -3.08 -31.59
N ASP A 291 -27.64 -2.17 -32.37
CA ASP A 291 -26.26 -2.22 -32.85
C ASP A 291 -25.42 -1.06 -32.29
N ILE A 292 -24.11 -1.29 -32.19
CA ILE A 292 -23.14 -0.34 -31.59
C ILE A 292 -23.13 0.99 -32.32
N ASP A 293 -23.10 0.99 -33.65
CA ASP A 293 -22.98 2.21 -34.46
C ASP A 293 -24.27 3.06 -34.36
N GLY A 294 -25.44 2.41 -34.36
CA GLY A 294 -26.72 3.05 -34.08
C GLY A 294 -26.74 3.74 -32.73
N ILE A 295 -26.32 3.05 -31.67
CA ILE A 295 -26.27 3.61 -30.31
C ILE A 295 -25.34 4.82 -30.24
N LEU A 296 -24.13 4.71 -30.78
CA LEU A 296 -23.16 5.80 -30.77
C LEU A 296 -23.61 6.99 -31.63
N ARG A 297 -24.33 6.76 -32.73
CA ARG A 297 -24.95 7.84 -33.53
C ARG A 297 -26.02 8.61 -32.76
N GLU A 298 -26.88 7.94 -32.01
CA GLU A 298 -27.90 8.62 -31.19
C GLU A 298 -27.26 9.41 -30.02
N VAL A 299 -26.20 8.86 -29.42
CA VAL A 299 -25.37 9.57 -28.43
C VAL A 299 -24.74 10.81 -29.07
N GLU A 300 -24.12 10.69 -30.24
CA GLU A 300 -23.51 11.81 -30.97
C GLU A 300 -24.55 12.85 -31.45
N ARG A 301 -25.77 12.40 -31.75
CA ARG A 301 -26.89 13.28 -32.06
C ARG A 301 -27.26 14.13 -30.85
N TYR A 302 -27.40 13.53 -29.67
CA TYR A 302 -27.62 14.30 -28.44
C TYR A 302 -26.50 15.31 -28.19
N ARG A 303 -25.23 14.89 -28.39
CA ARG A 303 -24.07 15.78 -28.29
C ARG A 303 -24.16 16.98 -29.24
N SER A 304 -24.69 16.78 -30.44
CA SER A 304 -24.75 17.80 -31.48
C SER A 304 -25.94 18.73 -31.31
N ASP A 305 -27.11 18.17 -31.01
CA ASP A 305 -28.40 18.84 -31.04
C ASP A 305 -28.76 19.51 -29.70
N VAL A 306 -28.27 18.99 -28.57
CA VAL A 306 -28.70 19.42 -27.22
C VAL A 306 -27.61 20.16 -26.45
N LEU A 307 -26.34 19.81 -26.64
CA LEU A 307 -25.25 20.46 -25.90
C LEU A 307 -24.85 21.82 -26.53
N PRO A 308 -24.30 22.74 -25.73
CA PRO A 308 -23.73 23.99 -26.25
C PRO A 308 -22.72 23.73 -27.38
N GLU A 309 -22.60 24.67 -28.33
CA GLU A 309 -21.64 24.56 -29.45
C GLU A 309 -20.17 24.49 -29.02
N ASP A 310 -19.90 24.80 -27.75
CA ASP A 310 -18.59 24.62 -27.14
C ASP A 310 -18.07 23.18 -27.30
N ARG A 311 -16.99 23.08 -28.07
CA ARG A 311 -16.34 21.80 -28.41
C ARG A 311 -15.80 21.07 -27.18
N GLU A 312 -15.30 21.80 -26.19
CA GLU A 312 -14.80 21.21 -24.95
C GLU A 312 -15.94 20.57 -24.15
N VAL A 313 -17.08 21.25 -24.03
CA VAL A 313 -18.26 20.70 -23.35
C VAL A 313 -18.73 19.41 -24.02
N LYS A 314 -18.82 19.42 -25.35
CA LYS A 314 -19.19 18.26 -26.17
C LYS A 314 -18.22 17.09 -25.98
N ASN A 315 -16.91 17.36 -25.98
CA ASN A 315 -15.86 16.37 -25.80
C ASN A 315 -15.81 15.76 -24.39
N ARG A 316 -15.99 16.59 -23.35
CA ARG A 316 -16.11 16.13 -21.95
C ARG A 316 -17.37 15.29 -21.74
N TRP A 317 -18.45 15.59 -22.45
CA TRP A 317 -19.65 14.76 -22.40
C TRP A 317 -19.41 13.37 -23.00
N MET A 318 -18.80 13.28 -24.19
CA MET A 318 -18.47 11.98 -24.79
C MET A 318 -17.56 11.11 -23.91
N SER A 319 -16.55 11.73 -23.28
CA SER A 319 -15.68 11.02 -22.34
C SER A 319 -16.46 10.45 -21.14
N ARG A 320 -17.46 11.17 -20.62
CA ARG A 320 -18.35 10.68 -19.55
C ARG A 320 -19.24 9.54 -20.01
N VAL A 321 -19.76 9.58 -21.24
CA VAL A 321 -20.53 8.48 -21.83
C VAL A 321 -19.68 7.22 -21.93
N SER A 322 -18.47 7.35 -22.48
CA SER A 322 -17.52 6.23 -22.57
C SER A 322 -17.22 5.64 -21.19
N ARG A 323 -16.94 6.46 -20.17
CA ARG A 323 -16.73 6.01 -18.79
C ARG A 323 -17.92 5.24 -18.24
N TYR A 324 -19.14 5.78 -18.40
CA TYR A 324 -20.35 5.11 -17.93
C TYR A 324 -20.61 3.78 -18.65
N PHE A 325 -20.37 3.72 -19.96
CA PHE A 325 -20.50 2.48 -20.73
C PHE A 325 -19.45 1.47 -20.31
N ALA A 326 -18.22 1.90 -20.02
CA ALA A 326 -17.16 1.03 -19.52
C ALA A 326 -17.54 0.45 -18.15
N TRP A 327 -18.06 1.26 -17.23
CA TRP A 327 -18.61 0.78 -15.96
C TRP A 327 -19.73 -0.24 -16.17
N ALA A 328 -20.66 0.01 -17.10
CA ALA A 328 -21.77 -0.90 -17.39
C ALA A 328 -21.28 -2.26 -17.93
N VAL A 329 -20.28 -2.22 -18.83
CA VAL A 329 -19.63 -3.41 -19.41
C VAL A 329 -18.79 -4.15 -18.37
N ASP A 330 -18.17 -3.44 -17.43
CA ASP A 330 -17.32 -4.00 -16.39
C ASP A 330 -18.09 -4.41 -15.13
N GLY A 331 -19.18 -5.15 -15.32
CA GLY A 331 -19.97 -5.69 -14.22
C GLY A 331 -20.94 -4.71 -13.55
N GLY A 332 -20.97 -3.43 -13.91
CA GLY A 332 -21.95 -2.48 -13.38
C GLY A 332 -23.42 -2.89 -13.66
N VAL A 333 -23.65 -3.59 -14.78
CA VAL A 333 -24.98 -4.14 -15.14
C VAL A 333 -25.07 -5.65 -14.86
N LEU A 334 -24.10 -6.43 -15.35
CA LEU A 334 -24.14 -7.90 -15.33
C LEU A 334 -23.30 -8.55 -14.22
N GLN A 335 -22.67 -7.76 -13.35
CA GLN A 335 -21.73 -8.23 -12.31
C GLN A 335 -20.67 -9.15 -12.91
N SER A 336 -20.39 -10.30 -12.29
CA SER A 336 -19.38 -11.25 -12.76
C SER A 336 -19.76 -12.02 -14.04
N LYS A 337 -20.98 -11.86 -14.58
CA LYS A 337 -21.41 -12.60 -15.78
C LYS A 337 -20.79 -12.08 -17.07
N PHE A 338 -20.39 -10.80 -17.10
CA PHE A 338 -19.66 -10.18 -18.20
C PHE A 338 -18.86 -9.01 -17.64
N THR A 339 -17.57 -8.97 -17.95
CA THR A 339 -16.63 -7.95 -17.50
C THR A 339 -15.73 -7.51 -18.65
N LEU A 340 -14.99 -6.40 -18.47
CA LEU A 340 -14.00 -5.99 -19.45
C LEU A 340 -12.87 -7.03 -19.60
N ASP A 341 -12.50 -7.70 -18.52
CA ASP A 341 -11.52 -8.80 -18.55
C ASP A 341 -11.95 -9.88 -19.54
N PHE A 342 -13.20 -10.36 -19.45
CA PHE A 342 -13.72 -11.35 -20.39
C PHE A 342 -13.66 -10.83 -21.84
N MET A 343 -14.12 -9.59 -22.05
CA MET A 343 -14.13 -8.97 -23.37
C MET A 343 -12.73 -8.92 -23.99
N VAL A 344 -11.74 -8.42 -23.25
CA VAL A 344 -10.37 -8.25 -23.73
C VAL A 344 -9.68 -9.59 -23.96
N GLU A 345 -9.88 -10.57 -23.06
CA GLU A 345 -9.28 -11.91 -23.18
C GLU A 345 -9.72 -12.62 -24.48
N HIS A 346 -11.01 -12.53 -24.80
CA HIS A 346 -11.64 -13.31 -25.86
C HIS A 346 -11.74 -12.57 -27.19
N ILE A 347 -11.49 -11.25 -27.24
CA ILE A 347 -11.66 -10.45 -28.46
C ILE A 347 -10.85 -11.00 -29.63
N THR A 348 -9.64 -11.52 -29.40
CA THR A 348 -8.76 -12.03 -30.46
C THR A 348 -9.17 -13.39 -31.00
N LEU A 349 -10.12 -14.06 -30.36
CA LEU A 349 -10.66 -15.35 -30.79
C LEU A 349 -11.91 -15.20 -31.68
N LEU A 350 -12.40 -13.97 -31.85
CA LEU A 350 -13.54 -13.67 -32.71
C LEU A 350 -13.18 -13.76 -34.19
N PRO A 351 -14.13 -14.16 -35.06
CA PRO A 351 -13.96 -14.02 -36.51
C PRO A 351 -13.80 -12.55 -36.91
N ASP A 352 -13.15 -12.28 -38.05
CA ASP A 352 -12.73 -10.93 -38.46
C ASP A 352 -13.83 -9.87 -38.42
N ALA A 353 -15.06 -10.19 -38.82
CA ALA A 353 -16.17 -9.25 -38.83
C ALA A 353 -16.58 -8.85 -37.40
N GLN A 354 -16.73 -9.82 -36.51
CA GLN A 354 -17.05 -9.63 -35.09
C GLN A 354 -15.89 -8.97 -34.36
N TYR A 355 -14.65 -9.37 -34.64
CA TYR A 355 -13.43 -8.80 -34.09
C TYR A 355 -13.36 -7.29 -34.36
N LYS A 356 -13.58 -6.83 -35.61
CA LYS A 356 -13.56 -5.41 -35.96
C LYS A 356 -14.60 -4.60 -35.17
N LYS A 357 -15.82 -5.14 -35.01
CA LYS A 357 -16.89 -4.49 -34.24
C LYS A 357 -16.58 -4.41 -32.75
N ALA A 358 -16.14 -5.52 -32.16
CA ALA A 358 -15.73 -5.57 -30.76
C ALA A 358 -14.53 -4.64 -30.48
N LEU A 359 -13.60 -4.52 -31.44
CA LEU A 359 -12.44 -3.65 -31.31
C LEU A 359 -12.82 -2.17 -31.36
N SER A 360 -13.73 -1.79 -32.25
CA SER A 360 -14.32 -0.44 -32.28
C SER A 360 -14.97 -0.09 -30.93
N ALA A 361 -15.76 -1.02 -30.38
CA ALA A 361 -16.36 -0.85 -29.06
C ALA A 361 -15.29 -0.66 -27.96
N LEU A 362 -14.25 -1.51 -27.95
CA LEU A 362 -13.16 -1.42 -26.97
C LEU A 362 -12.42 -0.08 -27.06
N ARG A 363 -12.16 0.43 -28.27
CA ARG A 363 -11.51 1.74 -28.48
C ARG A 363 -12.35 2.87 -27.93
N PHE A 364 -13.65 2.87 -28.23
CA PHE A 364 -14.58 3.85 -27.67
C PHE A 364 -14.60 3.81 -26.13
N LEU A 365 -14.64 2.62 -25.52
CA LEU A 365 -14.61 2.46 -24.06
C LEU A 365 -13.30 2.94 -23.43
N MET A 366 -12.16 2.67 -24.10
CA MET A 366 -10.85 3.14 -23.68
C MET A 366 -10.72 4.67 -23.82
N HIS A 367 -11.37 5.23 -24.84
CA HIS A 367 -11.46 6.67 -25.11
C HIS A 367 -10.11 7.38 -25.04
N PHE A 368 -9.09 6.78 -25.67
CA PHE A 368 -7.73 7.29 -25.66
C PHE A 368 -7.64 8.60 -26.45
N ARG A 369 -7.26 9.70 -25.79
CA ARG A 369 -7.32 11.04 -26.41
C ARG A 369 -6.34 12.02 -25.78
N SER A 370 -6.15 13.17 -26.41
CA SER A 370 -5.46 14.29 -25.79
C SER A 370 -6.21 14.84 -24.57
N VAL A 371 -5.46 15.25 -23.55
CA VAL A 371 -5.95 16.00 -22.37
C VAL A 371 -6.56 17.34 -22.79
N ASP A 372 -6.10 17.91 -23.90
CA ASP A 372 -6.70 19.09 -24.51
C ASP A 372 -8.08 18.74 -25.09
N MET A 373 -9.13 19.07 -24.32
CA MET A 373 -10.53 18.80 -24.68
C MET A 373 -11.04 19.68 -25.83
N THR A 374 -10.25 20.61 -26.36
CA THR A 374 -10.59 21.32 -27.59
C THR A 374 -10.31 20.48 -28.85
N LYS A 375 -9.46 19.46 -28.75
CA LYS A 375 -9.17 18.53 -29.85
C LYS A 375 -10.24 17.44 -29.97
N PRO A 376 -10.60 17.00 -31.18
CA PRO A 376 -11.55 15.90 -31.35
C PRO A 376 -11.00 14.59 -30.77
N TYR A 377 -11.89 13.64 -30.49
CA TYR A 377 -11.50 12.26 -30.19
C TYR A 377 -10.92 11.62 -31.45
N ASP A 378 -9.81 10.92 -31.30
CA ASP A 378 -9.15 10.16 -32.35
C ASP A 378 -9.36 8.67 -32.07
N ASP A 379 -9.96 7.95 -33.01
CA ASP A 379 -10.24 6.51 -32.89
C ASP A 379 -9.12 5.63 -33.47
N SER A 380 -7.94 6.23 -33.67
CA SER A 380 -6.76 5.51 -34.12
C SER A 380 -6.35 4.42 -33.12
N PRO A 381 -5.77 3.30 -33.59
CA PRO A 381 -5.35 2.22 -32.70
C PRO A 381 -4.33 2.71 -31.66
N ILE A 382 -4.43 2.24 -30.42
CA ILE A 382 -3.47 2.61 -29.35
C ILE A 382 -2.01 2.40 -29.76
N VAL A 383 -1.71 1.32 -30.49
CA VAL A 383 -0.36 1.00 -31.00
C VAL A 383 0.19 2.12 -31.88
N GLN A 384 -0.67 2.82 -32.63
CA GLN A 384 -0.25 3.95 -33.44
C GLN A 384 0.16 5.13 -32.55
N HIS A 385 -0.67 5.51 -31.57
CA HIS A 385 -0.34 6.59 -30.64
C HIS A 385 0.91 6.30 -29.80
N LEU A 386 1.14 5.03 -29.46
CA LEU A 386 2.33 4.61 -28.74
C LEU A 386 3.62 4.79 -29.55
N LYS A 387 3.55 4.75 -30.88
CA LYS A 387 4.68 5.01 -31.78
C LYS A 387 4.94 6.51 -32.01
N GLU A 388 3.94 7.36 -31.75
CA GLU A 388 3.99 8.80 -32.01
C GLU A 388 4.67 9.61 -30.88
N GLY A 389 5.09 8.98 -29.78
CA GLY A 389 5.93 9.58 -28.74
C GLY A 389 5.30 9.64 -27.34
N SER A 390 5.60 10.70 -26.57
CA SER A 390 5.27 10.81 -25.14
C SER A 390 3.76 10.85 -24.86
N LEU A 391 3.30 9.99 -23.96
CA LEU A 391 1.90 9.91 -23.52
C LEU A 391 1.50 10.94 -22.44
N ARG A 392 2.38 11.87 -22.08
CA ARG A 392 2.14 12.88 -21.03
C ARG A 392 0.96 13.80 -21.31
N SER A 393 0.63 14.02 -22.59
CA SER A 393 -0.48 14.87 -23.02
C SER A 393 -1.76 14.08 -23.35
N TRP A 394 -1.80 12.81 -22.98
CA TRP A 394 -2.89 11.89 -23.26
C TRP A 394 -3.62 11.46 -21.99
N THR A 395 -4.89 11.09 -22.16
CA THR A 395 -5.78 10.56 -21.13
C THR A 395 -6.60 9.41 -21.71
N PHE A 396 -7.01 8.49 -20.87
CA PHE A 396 -7.82 7.33 -21.23
C PHE A 396 -8.62 6.86 -20.02
N ASN A 397 -9.50 5.89 -20.23
CA ASN A 397 -10.22 5.24 -19.15
C ASN A 397 -9.33 4.21 -18.44
N ASP A 398 -8.90 4.53 -17.22
CA ASP A 398 -8.02 3.69 -16.40
C ASP A 398 -8.56 2.27 -16.19
N ARG A 399 -9.88 2.12 -16.03
CA ARG A 399 -10.53 0.82 -15.82
C ARG A 399 -10.35 -0.08 -17.04
N VAL A 400 -10.53 0.49 -18.23
CA VAL A 400 -10.37 -0.24 -19.50
C VAL A 400 -8.89 -0.54 -19.76
N MET A 401 -7.99 0.41 -19.51
CA MET A 401 -6.55 0.18 -19.63
C MET A 401 -6.08 -0.94 -18.70
N ARG A 402 -6.58 -0.99 -17.46
CA ARG A 402 -6.26 -2.06 -16.52
C ARG A 402 -6.70 -3.43 -17.03
N ALA A 403 -7.91 -3.56 -17.59
CA ALA A 403 -8.34 -4.83 -18.21
C ALA A 403 -7.45 -5.21 -19.41
N ILE A 404 -7.10 -4.23 -20.25
CA ILE A 404 -6.17 -4.41 -21.39
C ILE A 404 -4.81 -4.96 -20.94
N LEU A 405 -4.26 -4.40 -19.86
CA LEU A 405 -2.99 -4.86 -19.28
C LEU A 405 -3.13 -6.24 -18.61
N THR A 406 -4.25 -6.49 -17.93
CA THR A 406 -4.46 -7.72 -17.15
C THR A 406 -4.59 -8.97 -18.02
N GLN A 407 -5.14 -8.83 -19.23
CA GLN A 407 -5.33 -9.94 -20.16
C GLN A 407 -4.17 -10.11 -21.16
N ASP A 408 -3.01 -9.50 -20.88
CA ASP A 408 -1.82 -9.47 -21.72
C ASP A 408 -2.10 -8.96 -23.15
N TYR A 409 -3.13 -8.15 -23.36
CA TYR A 409 -3.54 -7.75 -24.70
C TYR A 409 -2.45 -6.95 -25.41
N LEU A 410 -1.87 -5.95 -24.72
CA LEU A 410 -0.76 -5.15 -25.29
C LEU A 410 0.48 -5.99 -25.52
N ARG A 411 0.80 -6.92 -24.61
CA ARG A 411 1.92 -7.85 -24.78
C ARG A 411 1.73 -8.74 -26.01
N LYS A 412 0.52 -9.25 -26.24
CA LYS A 412 0.17 -10.04 -27.44
C LYS A 412 0.23 -9.21 -28.73
N ARG A 413 0.14 -7.88 -28.68
CA ARG A 413 0.15 -6.99 -29.85
C ARG A 413 1.52 -6.39 -30.16
N LEU A 414 2.29 -6.02 -29.14
CA LEU A 414 3.60 -5.39 -29.26
C LEU A 414 4.72 -6.41 -28.97
N GLY A 415 4.61 -7.15 -27.88
CA GLY A 415 5.65 -8.04 -27.36
C GLY A 415 5.85 -9.37 -28.09
N ARG A 416 4.98 -9.75 -29.05
CA ARG A 416 5.10 -11.03 -29.78
C ARG A 416 6.39 -11.15 -30.59
N HIS A 417 6.86 -10.03 -31.15
CA HIS A 417 8.07 -9.99 -31.97
C HIS A 417 9.16 -9.09 -31.37
N ASN A 418 8.79 -8.18 -30.47
CA ASN A 418 9.72 -7.26 -29.83
C ASN A 418 9.27 -6.94 -28.39
N GLU A 419 9.78 -7.69 -27.41
CA GLU A 419 9.46 -7.46 -25.99
C GLU A 419 9.92 -6.05 -25.52
N LEU A 420 10.96 -5.48 -26.14
CA LEU A 420 11.41 -4.11 -25.84
C LEU A 420 10.31 -3.08 -26.14
N GLU A 421 9.62 -3.19 -27.29
CA GLU A 421 8.53 -2.27 -27.67
C GLU A 421 7.37 -2.34 -26.66
N TYR A 422 7.08 -3.53 -26.11
CA TYR A 422 6.11 -3.68 -25.03
C TYR A 422 6.57 -2.99 -23.74
N VAL A 423 7.83 -3.16 -23.35
CA VAL A 423 8.35 -2.53 -22.13
C VAL A 423 8.44 -1.01 -22.26
N GLU A 424 8.82 -0.49 -23.42
CA GLU A 424 8.79 0.95 -23.72
C GLU A 424 7.36 1.52 -23.65
N CYS A 425 6.38 0.77 -24.13
CA CYS A 425 4.97 1.12 -23.95
C CYS A 425 4.59 1.22 -22.46
N LEU A 426 5.00 0.25 -21.64
CA LEU A 426 4.75 0.28 -20.19
C LEU A 426 5.44 1.48 -19.51
N ALA A 427 6.67 1.79 -19.90
CA ALA A 427 7.41 2.95 -19.42
C ALA A 427 6.69 4.27 -19.77
N ASN A 428 6.23 4.40 -21.01
CA ASN A 428 5.44 5.55 -21.45
C ASN A 428 4.12 5.70 -20.68
N LEU A 429 3.46 4.59 -20.34
CA LEU A 429 2.25 4.61 -19.51
C LEU A 429 2.55 5.02 -18.06
N LEU A 430 3.68 4.61 -17.48
CA LEU A 430 4.13 5.09 -16.15
C LEU A 430 4.37 6.60 -16.15
N ASP A 431 4.93 7.14 -17.24
CA ASP A 431 5.23 8.56 -17.39
C ASP A 431 4.01 9.41 -17.79
N SER A 432 2.90 8.78 -18.15
CA SER A 432 1.66 9.45 -18.55
C SER A 432 0.83 9.95 -17.36
N ASN A 433 -0.33 10.55 -17.65
CA ASN A 433 -1.33 10.93 -16.65
C ASN A 433 -2.24 9.76 -16.21
N ALA A 434 -1.82 8.52 -16.43
CA ALA A 434 -2.53 7.33 -15.93
C ALA A 434 -2.80 7.42 -14.42
N GLY A 435 -3.95 6.91 -13.97
CA GLY A 435 -4.25 6.87 -12.55
C GLY A 435 -3.33 5.94 -11.76
N THR A 436 -3.31 6.16 -10.45
CA THR A 436 -2.49 5.43 -9.48
C THR A 436 -2.62 3.91 -9.61
N HIS A 437 -3.84 3.40 -9.86
CA HIS A 437 -4.06 1.95 -9.98
C HIS A 437 -3.44 1.34 -11.24
N VAL A 438 -3.45 2.04 -12.37
CA VAL A 438 -2.82 1.57 -13.60
C VAL A 438 -1.30 1.53 -13.42
N LYS A 439 -0.71 2.60 -12.86
CA LYS A 439 0.73 2.65 -12.59
C LYS A 439 1.19 1.56 -11.61
N ALA A 440 0.44 1.34 -10.53
CA ALA A 440 0.71 0.26 -9.59
C ALA A 440 0.61 -1.13 -10.26
N TYR A 441 -0.37 -1.33 -11.15
CA TYR A 441 -0.48 -2.57 -11.92
C TYR A 441 0.72 -2.79 -12.85
N ILE A 442 1.18 -1.74 -13.53
CA ILE A 442 2.38 -1.81 -14.37
C ILE A 442 3.62 -2.20 -13.54
N CYS A 443 3.82 -1.59 -12.37
CA CYS A 443 4.90 -2.00 -11.47
C CYS A 443 4.78 -3.48 -11.08
N ARG A 444 3.56 -3.98 -10.84
CA ARG A 444 3.30 -5.39 -10.51
C ARG A 444 3.70 -6.35 -11.64
N ILE A 445 3.52 -5.97 -12.91
CA ILE A 445 4.00 -6.77 -14.05
C ILE A 445 5.52 -7.01 -13.94
N PHE A 446 6.29 -6.01 -13.53
CA PHE A 446 7.74 -6.15 -13.32
C PHE A 446 8.10 -6.89 -12.02
N MET A 447 7.22 -6.90 -11.02
CA MET A 447 7.38 -7.72 -9.82
C MET A 447 7.15 -9.21 -10.11
N GLU A 448 6.22 -9.55 -11.00
CA GLU A 448 5.84 -10.94 -11.31
C GLU A 448 6.69 -11.57 -12.43
N ARG A 449 7.68 -10.85 -12.98
CA ARG A 449 8.60 -11.39 -13.98
C ARG A 449 9.50 -12.47 -13.35
N ASN A 450 9.21 -13.74 -13.67
CA ASN A 450 9.91 -14.92 -13.12
C ASN A 450 11.42 -14.91 -13.37
N ASP A 451 12.19 -15.31 -12.34
CA ASP A 451 13.66 -15.38 -12.36
C ASP A 451 14.24 -16.37 -13.38
N GLU A 452 13.49 -17.40 -13.79
CA GLU A 452 13.96 -18.41 -14.74
C GLU A 452 14.22 -17.84 -16.15
N LYS A 453 13.53 -16.75 -16.52
CA LYS A 453 13.72 -16.07 -17.82
C LYS A 453 14.87 -15.05 -17.80
N LYS A 454 15.39 -14.67 -16.62
CA LYS A 454 16.44 -13.63 -16.50
C LYS A 454 17.79 -14.05 -17.06
N LYS A 455 18.07 -15.35 -17.20
CA LYS A 455 19.41 -15.84 -17.61
C LYS A 455 19.72 -15.65 -19.10
N GLU A 456 18.72 -15.36 -19.93
CA GLU A 456 18.87 -15.16 -21.38
C GLU A 456 18.30 -13.80 -21.86
N GLU A 457 17.79 -12.97 -20.94
CA GLU A 457 17.16 -11.70 -21.31
C GLU A 457 18.21 -10.62 -21.63
N ASP A 458 17.96 -9.90 -22.72
CA ASP A 458 18.71 -8.70 -23.10
C ASP A 458 18.52 -7.60 -22.04
N ASP A 459 19.63 -7.14 -21.45
CA ASP A 459 19.66 -6.05 -20.47
C ASP A 459 18.93 -4.79 -20.96
N SER A 460 18.87 -4.57 -22.28
CA SER A 460 18.15 -3.44 -22.89
C SER A 460 16.67 -3.37 -22.47
N ILE A 461 16.02 -4.52 -22.28
CA ILE A 461 14.61 -4.63 -21.89
C ILE A 461 14.42 -4.12 -20.47
N SER A 462 15.28 -4.54 -19.54
CA SER A 462 15.20 -4.10 -18.15
C SER A 462 15.58 -2.62 -18.01
N LEU A 463 16.56 -2.15 -18.78
CA LEU A 463 17.03 -0.77 -18.74
C LEU A 463 16.00 0.25 -19.26
N ALA A 464 15.12 -0.15 -20.17
CA ALA A 464 14.12 0.74 -20.77
C ALA A 464 13.13 1.32 -19.75
N VAL A 465 12.74 0.55 -18.72
CA VAL A 465 11.72 0.97 -17.74
C VAL A 465 12.29 1.65 -16.48
N VAL A 466 13.59 1.49 -16.22
CA VAL A 466 14.25 2.04 -15.01
C VAL A 466 14.02 3.54 -14.84
N PRO A 467 14.16 4.41 -15.87
CA PRO A 467 13.96 5.85 -15.70
C PRO A 467 12.54 6.20 -15.23
N SER A 468 11.50 5.59 -15.81
CA SER A 468 10.11 5.83 -15.44
C SER A 468 9.82 5.29 -14.03
N LEU A 469 10.35 4.12 -13.65
CA LEU A 469 10.24 3.62 -12.27
C LEU A 469 10.95 4.53 -11.26
N MET A 470 12.10 5.11 -11.60
CA MET A 470 12.79 6.08 -10.76
C MET A 470 12.00 7.38 -10.60
N GLN A 471 11.33 7.85 -11.67
CA GLN A 471 10.43 9.00 -11.59
C GLN A 471 9.24 8.72 -10.66
N ILE A 472 8.67 7.52 -10.74
CA ILE A 472 7.60 7.08 -9.83
C ILE A 472 8.09 6.97 -8.39
N LEU A 473 9.31 6.45 -8.19
CA LEU A 473 9.93 6.36 -6.87
C LEU A 473 10.09 7.74 -6.21
N ASP A 474 10.38 8.77 -7.00
CA ASP A 474 10.55 10.14 -6.50
C ASP A 474 9.22 10.88 -6.28
N THR A 475 8.29 10.78 -7.24
CA THR A 475 7.10 11.65 -7.32
C THR A 475 5.76 10.96 -7.03
N GLY A 476 5.72 9.64 -7.00
CA GLY A 476 4.49 8.84 -6.90
C GLY A 476 3.85 8.77 -5.51
N GLY A 477 4.43 9.43 -4.51
CA GLY A 477 4.04 9.29 -3.11
C GLY A 477 4.34 7.89 -2.55
N PRO A 478 4.12 7.63 -1.24
CA PRO A 478 4.58 6.41 -0.60
C PRO A 478 4.06 5.12 -1.24
N PHE A 479 2.80 5.11 -1.68
CA PHE A 479 2.19 3.93 -2.29
C PHE A 479 2.84 3.54 -3.62
N LEU A 480 2.90 4.45 -4.61
CA LEU A 480 3.53 4.10 -5.89
C LEU A 480 5.04 3.90 -5.73
N ALA A 481 5.68 4.64 -4.84
CA ALA A 481 7.09 4.44 -4.51
C ALA A 481 7.36 3.04 -3.95
N THR A 482 6.44 2.48 -3.17
CA THR A 482 6.52 1.09 -2.67
C THR A 482 6.49 0.08 -3.83
N TYR A 483 5.53 0.22 -4.75
CA TYR A 483 5.43 -0.64 -5.93
C TYR A 483 6.65 -0.49 -6.87
N ALA A 484 7.12 0.74 -7.09
CA ALA A 484 8.31 1.00 -7.88
C ALA A 484 9.56 0.39 -7.21
N SER A 485 9.71 0.53 -5.88
CA SER A 485 10.81 -0.10 -5.13
C SER A 485 10.78 -1.62 -5.30
N ALA A 486 9.61 -2.25 -5.14
CA ALA A 486 9.46 -3.69 -5.28
C ALA A 486 9.79 -4.18 -6.71
N ALA A 487 9.35 -3.45 -7.75
CA ALA A 487 9.72 -3.74 -9.13
C ALA A 487 11.25 -3.63 -9.34
N LEU A 488 11.87 -2.58 -8.81
CA LEU A 488 13.31 -2.36 -8.91
C LEU A 488 14.14 -3.38 -8.12
N VAL A 489 13.64 -3.92 -7.01
CA VAL A 489 14.29 -5.05 -6.31
C VAL A 489 14.48 -6.21 -7.29
N ASN A 490 13.41 -6.58 -8.01
CA ASN A 490 13.45 -7.71 -8.91
C ASN A 490 14.29 -7.42 -10.16
N LEU A 491 14.22 -6.21 -10.72
CA LEU A 491 15.03 -5.82 -11.88
C LEU A 491 16.52 -5.69 -11.57
N SER A 492 16.89 -5.31 -10.34
CA SER A 492 18.29 -5.13 -9.94
C SER A 492 18.97 -6.42 -9.45
N ASP A 493 18.22 -7.49 -9.20
CA ASP A 493 18.82 -8.73 -8.73
C ASP A 493 19.61 -9.41 -9.85
N GLY A 494 20.90 -9.67 -9.60
CA GLY A 494 21.82 -10.25 -10.58
C GLY A 494 22.19 -9.35 -11.77
N ASN A 495 21.54 -8.19 -11.96
CA ASN A 495 21.75 -7.34 -13.14
C ASN A 495 22.58 -6.09 -12.81
N ASP A 496 23.88 -6.10 -13.13
CA ASP A 496 24.78 -4.97 -12.83
C ASP A 496 24.52 -3.73 -13.68
N ALA A 497 24.03 -3.88 -14.92
CA ALA A 497 23.69 -2.75 -15.77
C ALA A 497 22.53 -1.92 -15.18
N VAL A 498 21.49 -2.59 -14.66
CA VAL A 498 20.38 -1.94 -13.94
C VAL A 498 20.89 -1.24 -12.69
N LYS A 499 21.76 -1.88 -11.89
CA LYS A 499 22.34 -1.24 -10.68
C LYS A 499 23.10 0.04 -11.02
N MET A 500 23.95 0.01 -12.05
CA MET A 500 24.67 1.19 -12.52
C MET A 500 23.72 2.30 -12.98
N LYS A 501 22.66 1.92 -13.73
CA LYS A 501 21.63 2.88 -14.17
C LYS A 501 20.90 3.52 -12.98
N LEU A 502 20.60 2.76 -11.94
CA LEU A 502 19.97 3.27 -10.70
C LEU A 502 20.86 4.29 -9.98
N PHE A 503 22.15 4.01 -9.83
CA PHE A 503 23.09 4.98 -9.25
C PHE A 503 23.23 6.25 -10.10
N ASN A 504 23.25 6.13 -11.43
CA ASN A 504 23.24 7.28 -12.33
C ASN A 504 21.97 8.15 -12.19
N HIS A 505 20.88 7.59 -11.68
CA HIS A 505 19.62 8.29 -11.40
C HIS A 505 19.44 8.62 -9.91
N ASN A 506 20.53 8.70 -9.14
CA ASN A 506 20.53 9.10 -7.73
C ASN A 506 19.63 8.24 -6.82
N VAL A 507 19.64 6.91 -7.01
CA VAL A 507 18.92 5.98 -6.12
C VAL A 507 19.32 6.12 -4.64
N ALA A 508 20.56 6.53 -4.35
CA ALA A 508 21.03 6.76 -3.00
C ALA A 508 20.26 7.91 -2.31
N GLY A 509 20.14 9.06 -2.97
CA GLY A 509 19.35 10.19 -2.46
C GLY A 509 17.87 9.85 -2.28
N LEU A 510 17.28 9.13 -3.25
CA LEU A 510 15.89 8.68 -3.14
C LEU A 510 15.68 7.67 -2.02
N ALA A 511 16.62 6.76 -1.81
CA ALA A 511 16.53 5.81 -0.70
C ALA A 511 16.56 6.53 0.66
N CYS A 512 17.44 7.52 0.84
CA CYS A 512 17.46 8.36 2.03
C CYS A 512 16.14 9.12 2.21
N LYS A 513 15.58 9.69 1.13
CA LYS A 513 14.27 10.36 1.15
C LYS A 513 13.16 9.40 1.59
N ASN A 514 13.11 8.21 1.02
CA ASN A 514 12.08 7.21 1.28
C ASN A 514 12.14 6.68 2.71
N VAL A 515 13.32 6.35 3.24
CA VAL A 515 13.48 5.91 4.63
C VAL A 515 13.05 6.99 5.62
N LYS A 516 13.31 8.27 5.33
CA LYS A 516 12.88 9.40 6.17
C LYS A 516 11.36 9.58 6.24
N THR A 517 10.59 9.02 5.30
CA THR A 517 9.11 9.05 5.39
C THR A 517 8.57 8.21 6.54
N LYS A 518 9.35 7.23 7.03
CA LYS A 518 8.94 6.26 8.05
C LYS A 518 7.63 5.53 7.71
N ASP A 519 7.35 5.32 6.42
CA ASP A 519 6.36 4.34 5.96
C ASP A 519 7.05 2.96 5.95
N ASP A 520 6.55 2.01 6.74
CA ASP A 520 7.19 0.72 6.97
C ASP A 520 7.29 -0.12 5.70
N GLU A 521 6.27 -0.09 4.84
CA GLU A 521 6.25 -0.85 3.59
C GLU A 521 7.27 -0.26 2.61
N LEU A 522 7.22 1.05 2.39
CA LEU A 522 8.17 1.74 1.52
C LEU A 522 9.60 1.56 2.01
N THR A 523 9.82 1.72 3.31
CA THR A 523 11.13 1.52 3.95
C THR A 523 11.61 0.10 3.71
N CYS A 524 10.78 -0.92 3.99
CA CYS A 524 11.17 -2.31 3.79
C CYS A 524 11.60 -2.60 2.34
N TYR A 525 10.80 -2.20 1.33
CA TYR A 525 11.17 -2.44 -0.08
C TYR A 525 12.36 -1.58 -0.54
N THR A 526 12.52 -0.37 0.01
CA THR A 526 13.71 0.45 -0.23
C THR A 526 14.95 -0.26 0.31
N LEU A 527 14.91 -0.80 1.53
CA LEU A 527 16.04 -1.55 2.10
C LEU A 527 16.33 -2.84 1.32
N MET A 528 15.30 -3.56 0.87
CA MET A 528 15.47 -4.73 -0.01
C MET A 528 16.20 -4.35 -1.32
N LEU A 529 15.87 -3.20 -1.91
CA LEU A 529 16.57 -2.70 -3.11
C LEU A 529 18.04 -2.41 -2.79
N LEU A 530 18.30 -1.76 -1.66
CA LEU A 530 19.66 -1.47 -1.21
C LEU A 530 20.46 -2.75 -0.91
N VAL A 531 19.84 -3.83 -0.44
CA VAL A 531 20.52 -5.12 -0.23
C VAL A 531 21.09 -5.65 -1.55
N ASN A 532 20.36 -5.51 -2.67
CA ASN A 532 20.87 -5.89 -3.99
C ASN A 532 22.00 -4.96 -4.47
N LEU A 533 21.87 -3.66 -4.21
CA LEU A 533 22.84 -2.65 -4.65
C LEU A 533 24.16 -2.69 -3.86
N THR A 534 24.11 -2.99 -2.57
CA THR A 534 25.27 -2.96 -1.64
C THR A 534 26.21 -4.17 -1.74
N LYS A 535 25.96 -5.11 -2.66
CA LYS A 535 26.86 -6.26 -2.89
C LYS A 535 28.26 -5.81 -3.36
N GLN A 536 28.38 -4.68 -4.06
CA GLN A 536 29.65 -4.16 -4.58
C GLN A 536 30.23 -3.00 -3.72
N PRO A 537 31.56 -2.91 -3.52
CA PRO A 537 32.17 -1.90 -2.64
C PRO A 537 31.90 -0.44 -3.03
N HIS A 538 31.98 -0.11 -4.32
CA HIS A 538 31.79 1.27 -4.76
C HIS A 538 30.35 1.76 -4.54
N HIS A 539 29.35 0.89 -4.69
CA HIS A 539 27.95 1.20 -4.36
C HIS A 539 27.75 1.49 -2.86
N ARG A 540 28.43 0.74 -1.98
CA ARG A 540 28.42 1.02 -0.54
C ARG A 540 28.99 2.40 -0.25
N ASN A 541 30.10 2.76 -0.90
CA ASN A 541 30.67 4.10 -0.76
C ASN A 541 29.72 5.22 -1.18
N VAL A 542 29.04 5.08 -2.32
CA VAL A 542 28.05 6.09 -2.76
C VAL A 542 26.90 6.23 -1.75
N LEU A 543 26.38 5.11 -1.24
CA LEU A 543 25.32 5.14 -0.22
C LEU A 543 25.76 5.76 1.10
N ALA A 544 26.96 5.41 1.59
CA ALA A 544 27.52 6.01 2.80
C ALA A 544 27.65 7.53 2.66
N ASN A 545 28.20 8.00 1.55
CA ASN A 545 28.38 9.42 1.25
C ASN A 545 27.04 10.18 1.07
N SER A 546 25.95 9.47 0.75
CA SER A 546 24.60 10.06 0.70
C SER A 546 23.94 10.26 2.08
N GLY A 547 24.64 9.89 3.17
CA GLY A 547 24.12 9.98 4.53
C GLY A 547 23.19 8.83 4.90
N PHE A 548 23.34 7.67 4.29
CA PHE A 548 22.46 6.51 4.55
C PHE A 548 22.76 5.81 5.89
N LEU A 549 24.02 5.74 6.32
CA LEU A 549 24.41 5.00 7.53
C LEU A 549 23.71 5.50 8.82
N PRO A 550 23.59 6.81 9.09
CA PRO A 550 22.82 7.29 10.23
C PRO A 550 21.35 6.84 10.20
N LEU A 551 20.71 6.83 9.02
CA LEU A 551 19.34 6.35 8.88
C LEU A 551 19.22 4.85 9.18
N LEU A 552 20.21 4.05 8.76
CA LEU A 552 20.27 2.62 9.05
C LEU A 552 20.41 2.35 10.56
N TYR A 553 21.25 3.14 11.24
CA TYR A 553 21.42 3.09 12.69
C TYR A 553 20.15 3.52 13.44
N ASP A 554 19.50 4.59 13.00
CA ASP A 554 18.23 5.05 13.56
C ASP A 554 17.15 3.97 13.40
N LEU A 555 17.07 3.30 12.25
CA LEU A 555 16.13 2.19 12.05
C LEU A 555 16.41 1.00 12.99
N LEU A 556 17.69 0.64 13.18
CA LEU A 556 18.07 -0.44 14.09
C LEU A 556 17.66 -0.10 15.53
N THR A 557 18.18 1.00 16.06
CA THR A 557 17.97 1.42 17.45
C THR A 557 16.50 1.73 17.75
N SER A 558 15.75 2.19 16.75
CA SER A 558 14.34 2.46 16.92
C SER A 558 13.44 1.24 16.90
N SER A 559 13.87 0.15 16.24
CA SER A 559 12.98 -0.98 15.94
C SER A 559 13.43 -2.31 16.52
N TYR A 560 14.67 -2.45 17.02
CA TYR A 560 15.22 -3.74 17.47
C TYR A 560 14.32 -4.47 18.46
N HIS A 561 13.72 -3.75 19.41
CA HIS A 561 12.84 -4.30 20.45
C HIS A 561 11.54 -4.94 19.93
N LEU A 562 11.19 -4.67 18.66
CA LEU A 562 9.98 -5.17 18.01
C LEU A 562 10.14 -6.59 17.44
N CYS A 563 11.32 -7.22 17.55
CA CYS A 563 11.54 -8.58 17.06
C CYS A 563 10.99 -9.68 17.96
N LYS A 564 10.50 -9.34 19.16
CA LYS A 564 10.02 -10.31 20.16
C LYS A 564 8.74 -11.00 19.69
N SER A 565 8.84 -12.27 19.32
CA SER A 565 7.67 -13.13 19.06
C SER A 565 6.96 -13.39 20.39
N THR A 566 5.74 -12.87 20.58
CA THR A 566 4.97 -13.11 21.82
C THR A 566 4.38 -14.52 21.79
N PRO A 567 4.88 -15.51 22.56
CA PRO A 567 4.36 -16.86 22.49
C PRO A 567 3.13 -16.99 23.40
N GLY A 568 1.99 -17.44 22.86
CA GLY A 568 1.00 -18.15 23.69
C GLY A 568 -0.25 -17.39 24.19
N LEU A 569 -0.65 -16.25 23.63
CA LEU A 569 -2.00 -15.71 23.87
C LEU A 569 -2.91 -16.03 22.68
N GLY A 570 -3.42 -17.27 22.66
CA GLY A 570 -4.50 -17.73 21.77
C GLY A 570 -5.88 -17.12 22.08
N GLY A 571 -5.93 -15.86 22.50
CA GLY A 571 -7.13 -15.14 22.88
C GLY A 571 -7.35 -13.94 21.96
N VAL A 572 -8.19 -14.14 20.95
CA VAL A 572 -8.95 -13.15 20.17
C VAL A 572 -8.64 -11.68 20.48
N SER A 573 -7.55 -11.19 19.91
CA SER A 573 -7.53 -9.84 19.36
C SER A 573 -6.64 -9.90 18.16
N ALA A 574 -7.21 -9.67 16.97
CA ALA A 574 -6.51 -9.42 15.72
C ALA A 574 -5.70 -8.11 15.78
N ARG A 575 -4.97 -7.89 16.88
CA ARG A 575 -4.03 -6.80 17.09
C ARG A 575 -2.69 -7.25 16.49
N SER A 576 -2.25 -6.49 15.48
CA SER A 576 -0.84 -6.33 15.06
C SER A 576 -0.03 -7.53 14.55
N VAL A 577 -0.63 -8.66 14.16
CA VAL A 577 0.13 -9.75 13.51
C VAL A 577 0.84 -9.26 12.23
N ALA A 578 0.18 -8.41 11.43
CA ALA A 578 0.78 -7.81 10.24
C ALA A 578 1.89 -6.80 10.57
N GLY A 579 1.73 -6.01 11.64
CA GLY A 579 2.70 -5.00 12.06
C GLY A 579 4.01 -5.62 12.56
N SER A 580 3.92 -6.67 13.38
CA SER A 580 5.11 -7.40 13.87
C SER A 580 5.86 -8.09 12.72
N ALA A 581 5.15 -8.78 11.81
CA ALA A 581 5.78 -9.44 10.67
C ALA A 581 6.51 -8.46 9.73
N MET A 582 5.92 -7.28 9.46
CA MET A 582 6.57 -6.26 8.65
C MET A 582 7.83 -5.70 9.33
N LYS A 583 7.79 -5.47 10.65
CA LYS A 583 8.95 -5.00 11.41
C LYS A 583 10.08 -6.03 11.44
N VAL A 584 9.76 -7.32 11.59
CA VAL A 584 10.74 -8.41 11.48
C VAL A 584 11.38 -8.44 10.10
N ARG A 585 10.59 -8.27 9.02
CA ARG A 585 11.12 -8.17 7.65
C ARG A 585 12.03 -6.95 7.47
N LEU A 586 11.63 -5.79 7.98
CA LEU A 586 12.43 -4.57 7.95
C LEU A 586 13.76 -4.77 8.67
N LEU A 587 13.74 -5.26 9.92
CA LEU A 587 14.93 -5.55 10.71
C LEU A 587 15.85 -6.57 10.02
N THR A 588 15.26 -7.56 9.33
CA THR A 588 16.04 -8.53 8.53
C THR A 588 16.87 -7.81 7.47
N GLN A 589 16.29 -6.85 6.75
CA GLN A 589 17.02 -6.06 5.76
C GLN A 589 18.07 -5.14 6.40
N VAL A 590 17.75 -4.54 7.56
CA VAL A 590 18.70 -3.71 8.33
C VAL A 590 19.94 -4.53 8.70
N CYS A 591 19.76 -5.74 9.24
CA CYS A 591 20.88 -6.62 9.58
C CYS A 591 21.72 -7.02 8.35
N ILE A 592 21.08 -7.31 7.21
CA ILE A 592 21.81 -7.62 5.97
C ILE A 592 22.68 -6.42 5.54
N LEU A 593 22.11 -5.21 5.55
CA LEU A 593 22.84 -4.01 5.16
C LEU A 593 24.00 -3.70 6.11
N ILE A 594 23.79 -3.79 7.43
CA ILE A 594 24.89 -3.64 8.41
C ILE A 594 26.00 -4.64 8.11
N GLY A 595 25.65 -5.90 7.86
CA GLY A 595 26.62 -6.92 7.48
C GLY A 595 27.35 -6.59 6.17
N HIS A 596 26.65 -6.12 5.13
CA HIS A 596 27.27 -5.71 3.85
C HIS A 596 28.23 -4.54 4.02
N PHE A 597 27.85 -3.49 4.75
CA PHE A 597 28.72 -2.35 5.02
C PHE A 597 29.93 -2.75 5.86
N SER A 598 29.75 -3.64 6.84
CA SER A 598 30.83 -4.13 7.71
C SER A 598 31.83 -5.06 7.01
N ILE A 599 31.64 -5.36 5.72
CA ILE A 599 32.67 -5.99 4.89
C ILE A 599 33.86 -5.04 4.69
N ASP A 600 33.60 -3.74 4.57
CA ASP A 600 34.63 -2.72 4.44
C ASP A 600 35.03 -2.19 5.83
N GLU A 601 36.32 -2.18 6.14
CA GLU A 601 36.87 -1.78 7.45
C GLU A 601 36.35 -0.40 7.90
N VAL A 602 36.32 0.57 6.98
CA VAL A 602 35.94 1.96 7.29
C VAL A 602 34.53 2.03 7.87
N TYR A 603 33.56 1.32 7.28
CA TYR A 603 32.18 1.35 7.77
C TYR A 603 31.97 0.42 8.96
N ARG A 604 32.71 -0.70 9.03
CA ARG A 604 32.73 -1.55 10.23
C ARG A 604 33.12 -0.73 11.46
N GLN A 605 34.16 0.09 11.35
CA GLN A 605 34.61 0.94 12.44
C GLN A 605 33.53 1.91 12.91
N PHE A 606 32.77 2.53 12.00
CA PHE A 606 31.63 3.38 12.38
C PHE A 606 30.57 2.63 13.21
N PHE A 607 30.31 1.35 12.94
CA PHE A 607 29.35 0.55 13.72
C PHE A 607 29.87 0.11 15.09
N LEU A 608 31.19 0.15 15.30
CA LEU A 608 31.84 -0.27 16.54
C LEU A 608 32.19 0.90 17.45
N GLU A 609 32.44 2.09 16.89
CA GLU A 609 32.81 3.28 17.64
C GLU A 609 31.65 3.82 18.48
N GLU A 610 31.93 4.08 19.75
CA GLU A 610 30.95 4.54 20.72
C GLU A 610 30.36 5.91 20.35
N GLU A 611 31.19 6.79 19.80
CA GLU A 611 30.83 8.16 19.42
C GLU A 611 29.94 8.23 18.15
N THR A 612 29.96 7.21 17.30
CA THR A 612 29.18 7.18 16.05
C THR A 612 27.92 6.33 16.20
N PHE A 613 28.07 5.00 16.29
CA PHE A 613 26.96 4.03 16.27
C PHE A 613 27.14 2.95 17.35
N GLY A 614 27.63 3.34 18.53
CA GLY A 614 28.05 2.43 19.61
C GLY A 614 27.01 1.44 20.13
N HIS A 615 25.72 1.65 19.88
CA HIS A 615 24.67 0.72 20.30
C HIS A 615 24.43 -0.43 19.31
N THR A 616 25.07 -0.43 18.14
CA THR A 616 24.82 -1.41 17.08
C THR A 616 24.98 -2.85 17.57
N VAL A 617 26.11 -3.19 18.20
CA VAL A 617 26.37 -4.53 18.72
C VAL A 617 25.37 -4.88 19.83
N ARG A 618 25.05 -3.95 20.73
CA ARG A 618 24.08 -4.19 21.83
C ARG A 618 22.69 -4.50 21.30
N CYS A 619 22.21 -3.75 20.30
CA CYS A 619 20.92 -4.02 19.64
C CYS A 619 20.91 -5.39 18.96
N LEU A 620 21.98 -5.75 18.25
CA LEU A 620 22.08 -7.05 17.58
C LEU A 620 22.15 -8.22 18.57
N LEU A 621 22.85 -8.09 19.69
CA LEU A 621 22.88 -9.11 20.75
C LEU A 621 21.51 -9.27 21.42
N TRP A 622 20.78 -8.17 21.63
CA TRP A 622 19.39 -8.24 22.11
C TRP A 622 18.49 -8.97 21.10
N MET A 623 18.60 -8.64 19.82
CA MET A 623 17.84 -9.31 18.76
C MET A 623 18.22 -10.78 18.63
N PHE A 624 19.49 -11.14 18.84
CA PHE A 624 19.93 -12.53 18.86
C PHE A 624 19.18 -13.34 19.92
N ASP A 625 18.92 -12.74 21.08
CA ASP A 625 18.23 -13.40 22.18
C ASP A 625 16.73 -13.53 21.95
N GLU A 626 16.11 -12.46 21.45
CA GLU A 626 14.66 -12.31 21.41
C GLU A 626 14.02 -12.74 20.08
N SER A 627 14.81 -12.93 19.02
CA SER A 627 14.32 -13.43 17.74
C SER A 627 13.93 -14.91 17.81
N GLU A 628 12.96 -15.30 16.99
CA GLU A 628 12.55 -16.70 16.84
C GLU A 628 13.75 -17.59 16.43
N PRO A 629 14.03 -18.67 17.19
CA PRO A 629 15.07 -19.63 16.83
C PRO A 629 14.86 -20.22 15.45
N GLY A 630 15.91 -20.27 14.63
CA GLY A 630 15.83 -20.75 13.24
C GLY A 630 15.20 -19.77 12.24
N GLY A 631 14.61 -18.67 12.71
CA GLY A 631 13.99 -17.66 11.87
C GLY A 631 15.00 -16.84 11.06
N THR A 632 14.57 -16.34 9.90
CA THR A 632 15.41 -15.58 8.97
C THR A 632 16.09 -14.37 9.63
N LEU A 633 15.39 -13.66 10.52
CA LEU A 633 15.95 -12.52 11.23
C LEU A 633 17.19 -12.91 12.04
N LEU A 634 17.11 -13.99 12.83
CA LEU A 634 18.22 -14.48 13.63
C LEU A 634 19.43 -14.84 12.75
N CYS A 635 19.19 -15.48 11.61
CA CYS A 635 20.24 -15.78 10.62
C CYS A 635 20.96 -14.52 10.14
N LYS A 636 20.21 -13.43 9.89
CA LYS A 636 20.81 -12.15 9.45
C LYS A 636 21.48 -11.38 10.59
N VAL A 637 21.00 -11.50 11.82
CA VAL A 637 21.69 -11.00 13.02
C VAL A 637 23.05 -11.68 13.16
N MET A 638 23.12 -13.02 13.03
CA MET A 638 24.38 -13.76 13.07
C MET A 638 25.33 -13.34 11.95
N PHE A 639 24.81 -13.14 10.74
CA PHE A 639 25.59 -12.60 9.62
C PHE A 639 26.19 -11.22 9.95
N ALA A 640 25.40 -10.29 10.50
CA ALA A 640 25.88 -8.96 10.87
C ALA A 640 26.95 -9.03 11.96
N LEU A 641 26.71 -9.77 13.05
CA LEU A 641 27.66 -9.96 14.15
C LEU A 641 28.99 -10.54 13.67
N LYS A 642 28.95 -11.52 12.77
CA LYS A 642 30.16 -12.10 12.15
C LYS A 642 30.98 -11.05 11.42
N GLN A 643 30.35 -10.16 10.65
CA GLN A 643 31.08 -9.14 9.89
C GLN A 643 31.66 -8.06 10.81
N LEU A 644 30.94 -7.72 11.90
CA LEU A 644 31.39 -6.74 12.89
C LEU A 644 32.58 -7.22 13.72
N CYS A 645 32.66 -8.51 14.07
CA CYS A 645 33.80 -9.04 14.83
C CYS A 645 35.00 -9.47 13.97
N LYS A 646 34.88 -9.44 12.64
CA LYS A 646 35.93 -9.87 11.73
C LYS A 646 37.21 -9.06 11.98
N ASP A 647 38.32 -9.77 12.18
CA ASP A 647 39.67 -9.24 12.43
C ASP A 647 39.80 -8.36 13.71
N ARG A 648 38.85 -8.46 14.67
CA ARG A 648 38.81 -7.67 15.91
C ARG A 648 38.68 -8.53 17.17
N ALA A 649 39.80 -8.78 17.84
CA ALA A 649 39.86 -9.65 19.02
C ALA A 649 38.95 -9.17 20.18
N ASP A 650 38.88 -7.86 20.44
CA ASP A 650 38.02 -7.24 21.45
C ASP A 650 36.53 -7.56 21.19
N GLN A 651 36.10 -7.44 19.94
CA GLN A 651 34.72 -7.74 19.55
C GLN A 651 34.43 -9.23 19.51
N MET A 652 35.39 -10.07 19.08
CA MET A 652 35.26 -11.53 19.15
C MET A 652 35.08 -12.01 20.59
N GLN A 653 35.80 -11.42 21.54
CA GLN A 653 35.63 -11.72 22.96
C GLN A 653 34.26 -11.25 23.47
N ASN A 654 33.89 -10.00 23.22
CA ASN A 654 32.63 -9.42 23.69
C ASN A 654 31.40 -10.16 23.13
N ILE A 655 31.33 -10.32 21.80
CA ILE A 655 30.23 -11.04 21.14
C ILE A 655 30.26 -12.53 21.51
N GLY A 656 31.45 -13.13 21.55
CA GLY A 656 31.62 -14.55 21.85
C GLY A 656 31.16 -14.93 23.26
N ALA A 657 31.47 -14.11 24.26
CA ALA A 657 31.03 -14.29 25.64
C ALA A 657 29.50 -14.38 25.77
N HIS A 658 28.76 -13.67 24.93
CA HIS A 658 27.28 -13.66 24.93
C HIS A 658 26.67 -14.77 24.05
N VAL A 659 27.22 -14.96 22.85
CA VAL A 659 26.59 -15.74 21.78
C VAL A 659 26.94 -17.22 21.83
N VAL A 660 28.19 -17.59 22.12
CA VAL A 660 28.72 -18.95 21.88
C VAL A 660 27.92 -20.02 22.61
N GLY A 661 27.72 -19.86 23.92
CA GLY A 661 27.00 -20.87 24.72
C GLY A 661 25.55 -21.06 24.26
N ARG A 662 24.85 -19.98 23.92
CA ARG A 662 23.46 -20.02 23.43
C ARG A 662 23.36 -20.59 22.01
N LEU A 663 24.35 -20.30 21.17
CA LEU A 663 24.40 -20.79 19.81
C LEU A 663 24.63 -22.30 19.78
N VAL A 664 25.51 -22.81 20.65
CA VAL A 664 25.72 -24.26 20.86
C VAL A 664 24.43 -24.93 21.35
N GLU A 665 23.72 -24.36 22.33
CA GLU A 665 22.40 -24.85 22.76
C GLU A 665 21.42 -24.94 21.57
N ARG A 666 21.32 -23.86 20.78
CA ARG A 666 20.40 -23.76 19.63
C ARG A 666 20.75 -24.71 18.49
N LEU A 667 22.03 -24.95 18.23
CA LEU A 667 22.46 -25.97 17.28
C LEU A 667 21.96 -27.36 17.68
N GLY A 668 21.76 -27.60 18.98
CA GLY A 668 21.22 -28.85 19.53
C GLY A 668 19.73 -29.03 19.26
N GLY A 669 19.10 -28.08 18.57
CA GLY A 669 17.68 -28.07 18.27
C GLY A 669 16.81 -27.61 19.44
N LYS A 670 17.41 -27.10 20.51
CA LYS A 670 16.71 -26.62 21.71
C LYS A 670 16.93 -25.13 21.91
N SER A 671 15.91 -24.40 22.33
CA SER A 671 16.06 -23.03 22.83
C SER A 671 15.11 -22.83 24.00
N HIS A 672 15.64 -22.47 25.17
CA HIS A 672 14.84 -22.36 26.40
C HIS A 672 14.03 -23.63 26.69
N GLY A 673 14.62 -24.80 26.42
CA GLY A 673 14.00 -26.10 26.63
C GLY A 673 12.90 -26.49 25.62
N ARG A 674 12.67 -25.69 24.57
CA ARG A 674 11.72 -26.01 23.49
C ARG A 674 12.47 -26.43 22.23
N GLU A 675 11.98 -27.46 21.56
CA GLU A 675 12.48 -27.87 20.26
C GLU A 675 12.05 -26.88 19.17
N PHE A 676 12.93 -26.66 18.18
CA PHE A 676 12.61 -25.85 17.00
C PHE A 676 13.25 -26.42 15.73
N GLU A 677 12.73 -26.04 14.58
CA GLU A 677 13.25 -26.49 13.29
C GLU A 677 14.55 -25.77 12.92
N ARG A 678 15.61 -26.55 12.67
CA ARG A 678 16.91 -26.04 12.22
C ARG A 678 16.93 -25.95 10.70
N THR A 679 16.71 -24.75 10.18
CA THR A 679 16.80 -24.48 8.74
C THR A 679 18.24 -24.60 8.24
N SER A 680 18.44 -24.90 6.96
CA SER A 680 19.79 -24.95 6.36
C SER A 680 20.52 -23.61 6.48
N GLU A 681 19.81 -22.50 6.32
CA GLU A 681 20.36 -21.16 6.51
C GLU A 681 20.82 -20.92 7.95
N PHE A 682 20.01 -21.33 8.94
CA PHE A 682 20.37 -21.21 10.36
C PHE A 682 21.64 -21.97 10.68
N LEU A 683 21.71 -23.24 10.27
CA LEU A 683 22.89 -24.08 10.46
C LEU A 683 24.13 -23.44 9.82
N PHE A 684 24.02 -22.99 8.57
CA PHE A 684 25.11 -22.34 7.86
C PHE A 684 25.62 -21.09 8.58
N GLN A 685 24.72 -20.16 8.95
CA GLN A 685 25.12 -18.90 9.60
C GLN A 685 25.68 -19.15 11.01
N SER A 686 25.16 -20.15 11.73
CA SER A 686 25.67 -20.54 13.05
C SER A 686 27.11 -21.02 12.97
N ILE A 687 27.42 -21.95 12.06
CA ILE A 687 28.79 -22.45 11.87
C ILE A 687 29.72 -21.32 11.41
N LEU A 688 29.28 -20.46 10.50
CA LEU A 688 30.09 -19.33 10.04
C LEU A 688 30.44 -18.34 11.15
N LEU A 689 29.50 -18.07 12.06
CA LEU A 689 29.75 -17.20 13.21
C LEU A 689 30.65 -17.88 14.23
N LEU A 690 30.42 -19.15 14.56
CA LEU A 690 31.29 -19.91 15.46
C LEU A 690 32.72 -19.97 14.95
N GLN A 691 32.94 -20.29 13.67
CA GLN A 691 34.26 -20.29 13.03
C GLN A 691 35.00 -18.96 13.23
N MET A 692 34.30 -17.83 13.17
CA MET A 692 34.91 -16.53 13.42
C MET A 692 35.26 -16.35 14.90
N LEU A 693 34.32 -16.70 15.80
CA LEU A 693 34.45 -16.47 17.24
C LEU A 693 35.49 -17.38 17.90
N VAL A 694 35.65 -18.63 17.45
CA VAL A 694 36.62 -19.58 18.04
C VAL A 694 38.07 -19.25 17.74
N THR A 695 38.33 -18.30 16.82
CA THR A 695 39.69 -17.79 16.65
C THR A 695 40.20 -17.04 17.89
N HIS A 696 39.28 -16.62 18.78
CA HIS A 696 39.60 -16.09 20.10
C HIS A 696 39.45 -17.19 21.17
N ALA A 697 40.55 -17.50 21.84
CA ALA A 697 40.65 -18.74 22.59
C ALA A 697 39.75 -18.83 23.84
N THR A 698 39.38 -17.70 24.47
CA THR A 698 38.38 -17.68 25.55
C THR A 698 37.03 -18.25 25.12
N ASN A 699 36.66 -18.10 23.85
CA ASN A 699 35.41 -18.62 23.31
C ASN A 699 35.46 -20.14 23.18
N CYS A 700 36.62 -20.73 22.90
CA CYS A 700 36.82 -22.19 22.89
C CYS A 700 36.59 -22.80 24.27
N CYS A 701 37.01 -22.12 25.35
CA CYS A 701 36.73 -22.55 26.72
C CYS A 701 35.23 -22.54 27.03
N ILE A 702 34.48 -21.56 26.50
CA ILE A 702 33.02 -21.53 26.66
C ILE A 702 32.40 -22.74 25.96
N ILE A 703 32.89 -23.12 24.78
CA ILE A 703 32.43 -24.34 24.09
C ILE A 703 32.74 -25.57 24.97
N GLU A 704 33.98 -25.76 25.39
CA GLU A 704 34.39 -26.94 26.17
C GLU A 704 33.68 -27.04 27.53
N GLY A 705 33.44 -25.91 28.20
CA GLY A 705 32.79 -25.84 29.50
C GLY A 705 31.29 -26.16 29.48
N ARG A 706 30.66 -26.24 28.30
CA ARG A 706 29.23 -26.48 28.12
C ARG A 706 28.88 -27.97 27.94
N LYS A 707 29.50 -28.83 28.76
CA LYS A 707 29.24 -30.29 28.79
C LYS A 707 27.80 -30.70 29.08
N ASP A 708 27.03 -29.78 29.61
CA ASP A 708 25.62 -29.90 29.95
C ASP A 708 24.66 -29.83 28.74
N TYR A 709 25.10 -29.34 27.58
CA TYR A 709 24.23 -29.13 26.41
C TYR A 709 24.29 -30.25 25.36
N TRP A 710 25.36 -31.05 25.35
CA TRP A 710 25.41 -32.27 24.55
C TRP A 710 24.66 -33.41 25.27
N GLU A 711 24.20 -34.42 24.54
CA GLU A 711 23.67 -35.63 25.19
C GLU A 711 24.70 -36.15 26.19
N LYS A 712 24.26 -36.57 27.39
CA LYS A 712 25.14 -37.17 28.40
C LYS A 712 25.98 -38.23 27.68
N ASP A 713 27.30 -38.03 27.69
CA ASP A 713 28.34 -38.90 27.09
C ASP A 713 28.87 -38.53 25.68
N LYS A 714 28.41 -37.43 25.04
CA LYS A 714 29.02 -36.92 23.79
C LYS A 714 29.99 -35.76 24.05
N ASP A 715 31.14 -35.79 23.39
CA ASP A 715 32.06 -34.64 23.31
C ASP A 715 31.67 -33.70 22.15
N PHE A 716 32.37 -32.57 22.04
CA PHE A 716 32.11 -31.58 20.99
C PHE A 716 32.28 -32.16 19.58
N ASP A 717 33.20 -33.10 19.40
CA ASP A 717 33.47 -33.72 18.10
C ASP A 717 32.31 -34.61 17.66
N ALA A 718 31.85 -35.50 18.54
CA ALA A 718 30.69 -36.35 18.30
C ALA A 718 29.43 -35.51 18.02
N TYR A 719 29.24 -34.43 18.78
CA TYR A 719 28.13 -33.50 18.59
C TYR A 719 28.15 -32.82 17.20
N MET A 720 29.34 -32.41 16.74
CA MET A 720 29.50 -31.82 15.42
C MET A 720 29.32 -32.84 14.28
N ASP A 721 29.64 -34.12 14.51
CA ASP A 721 29.35 -35.21 13.56
C ASP A 721 27.85 -35.48 13.45
N ASP A 722 27.11 -35.39 14.55
CA ASP A 722 25.64 -35.47 14.52
C ASP A 722 25.03 -34.34 13.66
N LEU A 723 25.59 -33.14 13.72
CA LEU A 723 25.16 -32.03 12.85
C LEU A 723 25.45 -32.31 11.37
N LEU A 724 26.56 -32.97 11.05
CA LEU A 724 26.86 -33.39 9.67
C LEU A 724 25.89 -34.45 9.16
N ALA A 725 25.37 -35.30 10.04
CA ALA A 725 24.38 -36.31 9.70
C ALA A 725 22.98 -35.73 9.39
N LEU A 726 22.72 -34.45 9.70
CA LEU A 726 21.41 -33.84 9.45
C LEU A 726 21.10 -33.72 7.95
N PRO A 727 19.90 -34.08 7.48
CA PRO A 727 19.52 -33.94 6.06
C PRO A 727 19.64 -32.50 5.53
N GLN A 728 19.44 -31.50 6.39
CA GLN A 728 19.50 -30.08 6.01
C GLN A 728 20.92 -29.63 5.64
N THR A 729 21.95 -30.28 6.17
CA THR A 729 23.36 -29.88 5.96
C THR A 729 23.93 -30.43 4.66
N GLN A 730 23.39 -31.56 4.17
CA GLN A 730 23.74 -32.13 2.86
C GLN A 730 23.46 -31.19 1.69
N LYS A 731 22.58 -30.20 1.86
CA LYS A 731 22.25 -29.19 0.84
C LYS A 731 23.22 -27.99 0.83
N ILE A 732 24.15 -27.92 1.78
CA ILE A 732 25.01 -26.75 1.98
C ILE A 732 26.42 -27.07 1.46
N ASN A 733 26.82 -26.41 0.39
CA ASN A 733 28.15 -26.58 -0.20
C ASN A 733 29.26 -26.25 0.82
N ALA A 734 30.28 -27.10 0.90
CA ALA A 734 31.44 -26.96 1.80
C ALA A 734 31.09 -26.91 3.31
N TYR A 735 29.89 -27.37 3.70
CA TYR A 735 29.51 -27.40 5.12
C TYR A 735 30.36 -28.39 5.92
N GLU A 736 30.68 -29.55 5.34
CA GLU A 736 31.56 -30.54 5.95
C GLU A 736 32.96 -29.98 6.22
N ASP A 737 33.58 -29.35 5.21
CA ASP A 737 34.89 -28.73 5.36
C ASP A 737 34.88 -27.62 6.43
N ARG A 738 33.76 -26.90 6.57
CA ARG A 738 33.61 -25.89 7.60
C ARG A 738 33.52 -26.47 9.00
N ILE A 739 32.74 -27.53 9.19
CA ILE A 739 32.68 -28.21 10.48
C ILE A 739 34.03 -28.82 10.84
N ARG A 740 34.71 -29.46 9.88
CA ARG A 740 36.06 -30.02 10.10
C ARG A 740 37.04 -28.93 10.55
N LYS A 741 37.06 -27.79 9.85
CA LYS A 741 37.89 -26.64 10.24
C LYS A 741 37.52 -26.10 11.63
N LEU A 742 36.23 -26.01 11.96
CA LEU A 742 35.77 -25.56 13.28
C LEU A 742 36.30 -26.48 14.39
N LYS A 743 36.25 -27.80 14.19
CA LYS A 743 36.82 -28.78 15.13
C LYS A 743 38.33 -28.57 15.31
N GLU A 744 39.07 -28.46 14.20
CA GLU A 744 40.52 -28.21 14.20
C GLU A 744 40.88 -26.93 14.95
N ASP A 745 40.18 -25.81 14.68
CA ASP A 745 40.41 -24.52 15.31
C ASP A 745 40.19 -24.59 16.84
N VAL A 746 39.12 -25.27 17.27
CA VAL A 746 38.80 -25.45 18.71
C VAL A 746 39.85 -26.33 19.40
N GLN A 747 40.20 -27.49 18.83
CA GLN A 747 41.21 -28.39 19.38
C GLN A 747 42.60 -27.73 19.42
N GLN A 748 42.95 -26.94 18.40
CA GLN A 748 44.21 -26.22 18.35
C GLN A 748 44.27 -25.14 19.43
N ALA A 749 43.18 -24.41 19.66
CA ALA A 749 43.10 -23.39 20.71
C ALA A 749 43.23 -24.00 22.11
N ILE A 750 42.59 -25.16 22.35
CA ILE A 750 42.66 -25.88 23.64
C ILE A 750 44.07 -26.44 23.87
N SER A 751 44.65 -27.10 22.87
CA SER A 751 45.97 -27.76 22.98
C SER A 751 47.14 -26.78 23.16
N LYS A 752 47.01 -25.53 22.68
CA LYS A 752 48.03 -24.49 22.86
C LYS A 752 48.20 -24.01 24.30
N GLY A 753 47.40 -24.52 25.26
CA GLY A 753 47.56 -24.24 26.68
C GLY A 753 47.32 -22.76 26.96
N LEU A 754 46.07 -22.40 27.23
CA LEU A 754 45.72 -21.01 27.48
C LEU A 754 46.35 -20.52 28.78
N PRO A 755 46.79 -19.24 28.84
CA PRO A 755 47.25 -18.66 30.09
C PRO A 755 46.12 -18.80 31.13
N PRO A 756 46.46 -19.12 32.39
CA PRO A 756 45.47 -19.28 33.44
C PRO A 756 44.64 -17.99 33.56
N VAL A 757 43.32 -18.15 33.57
CA VAL A 757 42.31 -17.08 33.70
C VAL A 757 42.50 -16.30 34.99
#